data_AF-A0A4P8ZZS4-F1
#
_entry.id   AF-A0A4P8ZZS4-F1
#
_cell.length_a   1.000
_cell.length_b   1.000
_cell.length_c   1.000
_cell.angle_alpha   90.00
_cell.angle_beta   90.00
_cell.angle_gamma   90.00
#
_symmetry.space_group_name_H-M   'P 1'
#
loop_
_entity.id
_entity.type
_entity.pdbx_description
1 polymer ?
#
loop_
_entity_poly.entity_id
_entity_poly.type
_entity_poly.pdbx_seq_one_letter_code
_entity_poly.pdbx_strand_id
1 'polypeptide(L)'
;MKNSKKVLGKRSREKIISDIKLLVAMKGYIFAFAEIISRDFFIDIHDAANVNWREKLHVNEVALLMGLMLKNKAVSFDNISKHQIEKTVKRTRSLLDELHCTYMYDFSKAMMKHTPEQIKTMSDEEKEKEFRKIFGSKEMIIETTFYGDTGFYDVQPFEMAQKLYARDEDWIKSNTKFNIVKSKSIFFALKSMLNGVHFARSTLTGEKVKSLRAIDEMAFPFDLIVETIQTTEKSITKEDIRAFLELFSCSFGDQPETFNEPGDENIFTYKPIINLGSDIYFFPNTMALASAIYKSPLYWMRQDEQYANTVNKHIGEVAEDITYDYFKVIFGEANTYKAVKITKGKKELTDIDVMGIIGNTVIIAQNKSKKMTAAALNGDVDAIKSDFQKAVIDPYEQGIKVRDVLLGNESYKLIDKSGKQITPPENIKHAYILCVSNEPYPAVMDQMRVFLVDVDQLPPMQLSLFDLDLMAEYFKDPYEFTFYIKQRLENHEGIISSNEIIHLAYHLRCGLFMPGNSDMLVLDQSFGQLIDADYYHKKMCTPKPKKEDALFNPWQNKDFKKLVNTIKQMDDPSVTDIVFFLMTIPQEIVDDIMKYINMVNSQAKKDKGKLHDFSLQITNNEQPWGGVTYMSGSSGRDVIPRLQIIATMNKYRARAGYWLALGADNSGNIQYVMFDDDPWMHSRRMDKALKFYGKKT
;
A
#
# COMPACT_ATOMS: atom_id res chain seq x y z
N MET A 1 -33.14 6.07 0.47
CA MET A 1 -34.07 7.07 -0.09
C MET A 1 -33.56 8.48 0.27
N LYS A 2 -32.92 9.18 -0.67
CA LYS A 2 -32.61 10.61 -0.56
C LYS A 2 -33.44 11.34 -1.61
N ASN A 3 -34.11 12.40 -1.17
CA ASN A 3 -35.00 13.24 -1.97
C ASN A 3 -34.36 13.68 -3.29
N SER A 4 -35.20 13.68 -4.33
CA SER A 4 -34.95 14.16 -5.68
C SER A 4 -34.49 15.63 -5.67
N LYS A 5 -33.18 15.86 -5.62
CA LYS A 5 -32.60 17.12 -6.09
C LYS A 5 -32.80 17.17 -7.60
N LYS A 6 -33.60 18.16 -8.02
CA LYS A 6 -33.82 18.62 -9.39
C LYS A 6 -32.49 18.52 -10.18
N VAL A 7 -32.45 17.66 -11.20
CA VAL A 7 -31.27 17.48 -12.06
C VAL A 7 -31.08 18.77 -12.86
N LEU A 8 -30.29 19.70 -12.34
CA LEU A 8 -29.69 20.76 -13.14
C LEU A 8 -28.83 20.08 -14.21
N GLY A 9 -29.04 20.43 -15.48
CA GLY A 9 -28.27 19.84 -16.58
C GLY A 9 -26.77 19.97 -16.32
N LYS A 10 -26.01 18.87 -16.46
CA LYS A 10 -24.55 18.86 -16.26
C LYS A 10 -23.92 19.94 -17.15
N ARG A 11 -23.24 20.90 -16.54
CA ARG A 11 -22.43 21.91 -17.25
C ARG A 11 -21.23 21.21 -17.90
N SER A 12 -20.72 21.76 -19.00
CA SER A 12 -19.52 21.22 -19.62
C SER A 12 -18.29 21.49 -18.75
N ARG A 13 -17.30 20.59 -18.81
CA ARG A 13 -16.06 20.66 -18.02
C ARG A 13 -15.31 21.96 -18.28
N GLU A 14 -15.23 22.38 -19.53
CA GLU A 14 -14.54 23.60 -19.97
C GLU A 14 -15.16 24.85 -19.34
N LYS A 15 -16.50 24.89 -19.22
CA LYS A 15 -17.20 26.00 -18.55
C LYS A 15 -16.94 26.03 -17.06
N ILE A 16 -16.88 24.87 -16.40
CA ILE A 16 -16.57 24.78 -14.97
C ILE A 16 -15.12 25.24 -14.72
N ILE A 17 -14.16 24.75 -15.52
CA ILE A 17 -12.76 25.17 -15.43
C ILE A 17 -12.61 26.66 -15.72
N SER A 18 -13.34 27.20 -16.71
CA SER A 18 -13.34 28.64 -16.99
C SER A 18 -13.86 29.46 -15.80
N ASP A 19 -14.90 29.00 -15.11
CA ASP A 19 -15.40 29.65 -13.90
C ASP A 19 -14.37 29.57 -12.76
N ILE A 20 -13.65 28.45 -12.61
CA ILE A 20 -12.58 28.31 -11.63
C ILE A 20 -11.45 29.29 -11.95
N LYS A 21 -11.03 29.40 -13.22
CA LYS A 21 -10.02 30.38 -13.69
C LYS A 21 -10.42 31.81 -13.33
N LEU A 22 -11.70 32.17 -13.53
CA LEU A 22 -12.21 33.48 -13.13
C LEU A 22 -12.22 33.65 -11.60
N LEU A 23 -12.57 32.60 -10.87
CA LEU A 23 -12.63 32.61 -9.40
C LEU A 23 -11.24 32.82 -8.78
N VAL A 24 -10.22 32.08 -9.23
CA VAL A 24 -8.86 32.19 -8.68
C VAL A 24 -8.19 33.53 -9.01
N ALA A 25 -8.67 34.22 -10.04
CA ALA A 25 -8.23 35.57 -10.42
C ALA A 25 -8.96 36.69 -9.65
N MET A 26 -9.96 36.37 -8.81
CA MET A 26 -10.68 37.37 -8.04
C MET A 26 -9.80 38.05 -6.99
N LYS A 27 -10.08 39.33 -6.71
CA LYS A 27 -9.40 40.09 -5.66
C LYS A 27 -9.53 39.39 -4.29
N GLY A 28 -8.40 39.22 -3.61
CA GLY A 28 -8.34 38.57 -2.30
C GLY A 28 -8.61 37.06 -2.29
N TYR A 29 -8.66 36.37 -3.45
CA TYR A 29 -8.90 34.92 -3.51
C TYR A 29 -7.89 34.13 -2.66
N ILE A 30 -6.62 34.56 -2.64
CA ILE A 30 -5.56 33.90 -1.86
C ILE A 30 -5.91 33.75 -0.37
N PHE A 31 -6.68 34.68 0.20
CA PHE A 31 -7.14 34.58 1.60
C PHE A 31 -8.19 33.47 1.77
N ALA A 32 -9.11 33.32 0.81
CA ALA A 32 -10.08 32.22 0.84
C ALA A 32 -9.41 30.87 0.58
N PHE A 33 -8.41 30.83 -0.29
CA PHE A 33 -7.61 29.64 -0.56
C PHE A 33 -6.81 29.20 0.68
N ALA A 34 -6.11 30.13 1.34
CA ALA A 34 -5.42 29.85 2.60
C ALA A 34 -6.38 29.37 3.70
N GLU A 35 -7.59 29.94 3.77
CA GLU A 35 -8.63 29.50 4.70
C GLU A 35 -9.09 28.06 4.43
N ILE A 36 -9.15 27.64 3.17
CA ILE A 36 -9.44 26.23 2.82
C ILE A 36 -8.29 25.33 3.28
N ILE A 37 -7.05 25.69 2.96
CA ILE A 37 -5.87 24.89 3.35
C ILE A 37 -5.82 24.70 4.87
N SER A 38 -6.00 25.80 5.61
CA SER A 38 -5.99 25.81 7.06
C SER A 38 -7.01 24.84 7.67
N ARG A 39 -8.21 24.73 7.10
CA ARG A 39 -9.28 23.82 7.56
C ARG A 39 -9.05 22.37 7.14
N ASP A 40 -8.47 22.16 5.96
CA ASP A 40 -8.48 20.86 5.31
C ASP A 40 -7.21 20.04 5.60
N PHE A 41 -6.04 20.69 5.68
CA PHE A 41 -4.75 19.98 5.74
C PHE A 41 -4.08 19.99 7.12
N PHE A 42 -4.57 20.80 8.06
CA PHE A 42 -4.15 20.71 9.46
C PHE A 42 -5.08 19.75 10.20
N ILE A 43 -4.56 18.57 10.53
CA ILE A 43 -5.30 17.48 11.16
C ILE A 43 -4.85 17.35 12.60
N ASP A 44 -5.80 17.23 13.53
CA ASP A 44 -5.50 16.81 14.89
C ASP A 44 -4.99 15.37 14.86
N ILE A 45 -3.74 15.19 15.27
CA ILE A 45 -3.08 13.89 15.26
C ILE A 45 -3.75 12.87 16.19
N HIS A 46 -4.51 13.33 17.19
CA HIS A 46 -5.33 12.45 18.04
C HIS A 46 -6.56 11.88 17.32
N ASP A 47 -6.92 12.46 16.17
CA ASP A 47 -8.08 12.08 15.36
C ASP A 47 -7.69 11.60 13.94
N ALA A 48 -6.40 11.29 13.74
CA ALA A 48 -5.87 10.82 12.45
C ALA A 48 -6.58 9.56 11.93
N ALA A 49 -7.13 8.74 12.83
CA ALA A 49 -7.87 7.53 12.50
C ALA A 49 -9.33 7.75 12.06
N ASN A 50 -9.87 8.98 12.16
CA ASN A 50 -11.30 9.26 11.95
C ASN A 50 -11.57 10.46 11.01
N VAL A 51 -10.59 10.84 10.19
CA VAL A 51 -10.69 12.02 9.32
C VAL A 51 -11.74 11.81 8.23
N ASN A 52 -12.72 12.72 8.10
CA ASN A 52 -13.62 12.66 6.94
C ASN A 52 -12.98 13.27 5.69
N TRP A 53 -12.21 12.46 4.96
CA TRP A 53 -11.52 12.89 3.73
C TRP A 53 -12.48 13.36 2.62
N ARG A 54 -13.74 12.92 2.61
CA ARG A 54 -14.73 13.35 1.61
C ARG A 54 -15.18 14.80 1.77
N GLU A 55 -15.00 15.39 2.95
CA GLU A 55 -15.35 16.80 3.23
C GLU A 55 -14.17 17.76 2.98
N LYS A 56 -12.98 17.23 2.72
CA LYS A 56 -11.73 18.00 2.54
C LYS A 56 -11.34 18.02 1.08
N LEU A 57 -10.63 19.07 0.65
CA LEU A 57 -10.01 19.09 -0.67
C LEU A 57 -8.92 18.03 -0.79
N HIS A 58 -8.81 17.48 -1.99
CA HIS A 58 -7.71 16.60 -2.37
C HIS A 58 -6.43 17.41 -2.64
N VAL A 59 -5.25 16.81 -2.41
CA VAL A 59 -3.95 17.46 -2.70
C VAL A 59 -3.86 17.89 -4.17
N ASN A 60 -4.40 17.09 -5.08
CA ASN A 60 -4.42 17.42 -6.51
C ASN A 60 -5.36 18.58 -6.86
N GLU A 61 -6.44 18.78 -6.11
CA GLU A 61 -7.31 19.96 -6.27
C GLU A 61 -6.61 21.24 -5.78
N VAL A 62 -5.88 21.15 -4.67
CA VAL A 62 -5.02 22.25 -4.19
C VAL A 62 -3.97 22.60 -5.24
N ALA A 63 -3.32 21.58 -5.82
CA ALA A 63 -2.36 21.77 -6.90
C ALA A 63 -3.00 22.40 -8.14
N LEU A 64 -4.21 21.98 -8.53
CA LEU A 64 -4.96 22.57 -9.64
C LEU A 64 -5.28 24.05 -9.38
N LEU A 65 -5.87 24.38 -8.24
CA LEU A 65 -6.21 25.75 -7.87
C LEU A 65 -4.95 26.63 -7.83
N MET A 66 -3.87 26.13 -7.23
CA MET A 66 -2.60 26.85 -7.17
C MET A 66 -2.00 27.06 -8.56
N GLY A 67 -1.95 26.02 -9.38
CA GLY A 67 -1.46 26.10 -10.76
C GLY A 67 -2.26 27.11 -11.59
N LEU A 68 -3.58 27.14 -11.46
CA LEU A 68 -4.43 28.12 -12.16
C LEU A 68 -4.21 29.54 -11.63
N MET A 69 -3.99 29.71 -10.32
CA MET A 69 -3.67 31.00 -9.73
C MET A 69 -2.29 31.50 -10.17
N LEU A 70 -1.29 30.60 -10.28
CA LEU A 70 0.08 30.87 -10.74
C LEU A 70 0.15 31.29 -12.21
N LYS A 71 -0.87 31.02 -13.03
CA LYS A 71 -0.95 31.58 -14.40
C LYS A 71 -1.11 33.10 -14.40
N ASN A 72 -1.66 33.68 -13.33
CA ASN A 72 -1.79 35.13 -13.23
C ASN A 72 -0.40 35.73 -13.00
N LYS A 73 -0.09 36.85 -13.66
CA LYS A 73 1.17 37.59 -13.47
C LYS A 73 1.32 38.19 -12.07
N ALA A 74 0.20 38.36 -11.37
CA ALA A 74 0.14 38.88 -10.01
C ALA A 74 -1.17 38.43 -9.35
N VAL A 75 -1.18 38.44 -8.02
CA VAL A 75 -2.38 38.22 -7.20
C VAL A 75 -2.70 39.48 -6.39
N SER A 76 -3.98 39.71 -6.11
CA SER A 76 -4.41 40.80 -5.23
C SER A 76 -4.40 40.35 -3.77
N PHE A 77 -3.66 41.08 -2.95
CA PHE A 77 -3.66 41.00 -1.49
C PHE A 77 -4.62 42.00 -0.84
N ASP A 78 -5.60 42.50 -1.61
CA ASP A 78 -6.64 43.38 -1.07
C ASP A 78 -7.43 42.61 -0.01
N ASN A 79 -7.48 43.15 1.22
CA ASN A 79 -8.20 42.52 2.31
C ASN A 79 -9.68 42.36 1.94
N ILE A 80 -10.19 41.14 2.12
CA ILE A 80 -11.60 40.81 2.00
C ILE A 80 -12.19 40.47 3.37
N SER A 81 -13.47 40.78 3.57
CA SER A 81 -14.17 40.49 4.83
C SER A 81 -14.31 38.98 5.06
N LYS A 82 -14.47 38.58 6.33
CA LYS A 82 -14.76 37.17 6.69
C LYS A 82 -15.98 36.62 5.94
N HIS A 83 -17.02 37.43 5.74
CA HIS A 83 -18.20 37.02 4.98
C HIS A 83 -17.87 36.75 3.49
N GLN A 84 -17.03 37.57 2.87
CA GLN A 84 -16.56 37.34 1.50
C GLN A 84 -15.69 36.09 1.41
N ILE A 85 -14.80 35.85 2.39
CA ILE A 85 -14.01 34.62 2.49
C ILE A 85 -14.94 33.40 2.48
N GLU A 86 -15.90 33.32 3.40
CA GLU A 86 -16.82 32.17 3.47
C GLU A 86 -17.62 31.97 2.18
N LYS A 87 -18.05 33.05 1.53
CA LYS A 87 -18.77 32.98 0.26
C LYS A 87 -17.87 32.40 -0.85
N THR A 88 -16.61 32.85 -0.92
CA THR A 88 -15.62 32.37 -1.90
C THR A 88 -15.22 30.92 -1.62
N VAL A 89 -15.08 30.51 -0.35
CA VAL A 89 -14.84 29.12 0.05
C VAL A 89 -15.97 28.22 -0.43
N LYS A 90 -17.23 28.58 -0.16
CA LYS A 90 -18.41 27.82 -0.62
C LYS A 90 -18.47 27.74 -2.15
N ARG A 91 -18.15 28.84 -2.85
CA ARG A 91 -18.13 28.84 -4.32
C ARG A 91 -17.01 27.96 -4.89
N THR A 92 -15.83 27.97 -4.27
CA THR A 92 -14.69 27.11 -4.66
C THR A 92 -15.09 25.64 -4.56
N ARG A 93 -15.61 25.22 -3.39
CA ARG A 93 -16.08 23.84 -3.17
C ARG A 93 -17.16 23.43 -4.15
N SER A 94 -18.18 24.29 -4.36
CA SER A 94 -19.24 24.02 -5.34
C SER A 94 -18.71 23.80 -6.75
N LEU A 95 -17.71 24.57 -7.21
CA LEU A 95 -17.15 24.41 -8.54
C LEU A 95 -16.28 23.15 -8.65
N LEU A 96 -15.55 22.80 -7.61
CA LEU A 96 -14.77 21.57 -7.55
C LEU A 96 -15.66 20.33 -7.47
N ASP A 97 -16.73 20.35 -6.67
CA ASP A 97 -17.76 19.30 -6.67
C ASP A 97 -18.41 19.14 -8.05
N GLU A 98 -18.73 20.26 -8.72
CA GLU A 98 -19.23 20.26 -10.10
C GLU A 98 -18.21 19.61 -11.06
N LEU A 99 -16.92 19.94 -10.93
CA LEU A 99 -15.83 19.38 -11.73
C LEU A 99 -15.67 17.88 -11.49
N HIS A 100 -15.63 17.45 -10.23
CA HIS A 100 -15.58 16.04 -9.82
C HIS A 100 -16.73 15.23 -10.43
N CYS A 101 -17.96 15.75 -10.37
CA CYS A 101 -19.13 15.14 -10.99
C CYS A 101 -19.05 14.99 -12.53
N THR A 102 -18.11 15.66 -13.21
CA THR A 102 -17.87 15.49 -14.65
C THR A 102 -17.02 14.25 -14.97
N TYR A 103 -16.27 13.73 -14.00
CA TYR A 103 -15.48 12.50 -14.12
C TYR A 103 -16.22 11.27 -13.59
N MET A 104 -17.21 11.49 -12.72
CA MET A 104 -18.10 10.40 -12.32
C MET A 104 -18.93 9.90 -13.49
N TYR A 105 -18.77 8.60 -13.79
CA TYR A 105 -19.57 7.93 -14.79
C TYR A 105 -21.06 7.97 -14.43
N ASP A 106 -21.90 8.24 -15.43
CA ASP A 106 -23.36 8.25 -15.25
C ASP A 106 -23.90 6.82 -15.21
N PHE A 107 -23.77 6.18 -14.04
CA PHE A 107 -24.27 4.82 -13.82
C PHE A 107 -25.77 4.70 -14.09
N SER A 108 -26.55 5.77 -13.93
CA SER A 108 -27.97 5.75 -14.27
C SER A 108 -28.20 5.53 -15.76
N LYS A 109 -27.37 6.14 -16.63
CA LYS A 109 -27.42 5.91 -18.08
C LYS A 109 -26.93 4.52 -18.48
N ALA A 110 -25.89 3.98 -17.83
CA ALA A 110 -25.48 2.59 -18.09
C ALA A 110 -26.53 1.57 -17.63
N MET A 111 -27.11 1.76 -16.44
CA MET A 111 -28.17 0.90 -15.92
C MET A 111 -29.46 0.99 -16.76
N MET A 112 -29.66 2.07 -17.53
CA MET A 112 -30.75 2.17 -18.50
C MET A 112 -30.45 1.49 -19.85
N LYS A 113 -29.19 1.12 -20.15
CA LYS A 113 -28.86 0.41 -21.40
C LYS A 113 -29.34 -1.04 -21.40
N HIS A 114 -29.39 -1.65 -20.23
CA HIS A 114 -29.78 -3.04 -20.06
C HIS A 114 -30.81 -3.16 -18.94
N THR A 115 -31.94 -3.84 -19.19
CA THR A 115 -32.88 -4.17 -18.11
C THR A 115 -32.28 -5.23 -17.17
N PRO A 116 -32.75 -5.36 -15.92
CA PRO A 116 -32.29 -6.42 -15.01
C PRO A 116 -32.41 -7.83 -15.61
N GLU A 117 -33.42 -8.08 -16.43
CA GLU A 117 -33.61 -9.34 -17.14
C GLU A 117 -32.53 -9.55 -18.21
N GLN A 118 -32.19 -8.50 -18.98
CA GLN A 118 -31.12 -8.55 -19.97
C GLN A 118 -29.77 -8.83 -19.32
N ILE A 119 -29.46 -8.18 -18.19
CA ILE A 119 -28.22 -8.42 -17.43
C ILE A 119 -28.14 -9.86 -16.94
N LYS A 120 -29.26 -10.44 -16.47
CA LYS A 120 -29.31 -11.84 -16.04
C LYS A 120 -29.06 -12.83 -17.17
N THR A 121 -29.45 -12.49 -18.39
CA THR A 121 -29.25 -13.36 -19.58
C THR A 121 -27.90 -13.17 -20.24
N MET A 122 -27.15 -12.11 -19.93
CA MET A 122 -25.82 -11.88 -20.48
C MET A 122 -24.86 -12.99 -20.05
N SER A 123 -23.98 -13.40 -20.96
CA SER A 123 -22.84 -14.25 -20.60
C SER A 123 -21.89 -13.47 -19.69
N ASP A 124 -21.01 -14.18 -18.98
CA ASP A 124 -20.02 -13.51 -18.13
C ASP A 124 -19.03 -12.68 -18.96
N GLU A 125 -18.65 -13.16 -20.16
CA GLU A 125 -17.85 -12.40 -21.13
C GLU A 125 -18.54 -11.08 -21.55
N GLU A 126 -19.87 -11.10 -21.76
CA GLU A 126 -20.62 -9.88 -22.11
C GLU A 126 -20.66 -8.88 -20.96
N LYS A 127 -20.86 -9.37 -19.72
CA LYS A 127 -20.86 -8.53 -18.52
C LYS A 127 -19.49 -7.89 -18.30
N GLU A 128 -18.45 -8.68 -18.47
CA GLU A 128 -17.06 -8.23 -18.35
C GLU A 128 -16.72 -7.17 -19.41
N LYS A 129 -17.14 -7.37 -20.67
CA LYS A 129 -16.94 -6.39 -21.73
C LYS A 129 -17.61 -5.06 -21.44
N GLU A 130 -18.85 -5.06 -20.95
CA GLU A 130 -19.51 -3.81 -20.55
C GLU A 130 -18.86 -3.20 -19.29
N PHE A 131 -18.40 -4.02 -18.34
CA PHE A 131 -17.61 -3.55 -17.20
C PHE A 131 -16.34 -2.81 -17.67
N ARG A 132 -15.49 -3.45 -18.48
CA ARG A 132 -14.23 -2.84 -18.97
C ARG A 132 -14.46 -1.57 -19.77
N LYS A 133 -15.56 -1.48 -20.52
CA LYS A 133 -15.96 -0.29 -21.27
C LYS A 133 -16.37 0.88 -20.38
N ILE A 134 -17.05 0.61 -19.26
CA ILE A 134 -17.46 1.63 -18.29
C ILE A 134 -16.25 2.11 -17.49
N PHE A 135 -15.53 1.17 -16.86
CA PHE A 135 -14.44 1.49 -15.94
C PHE A 135 -13.13 1.84 -16.65
N GLY A 136 -12.96 1.47 -17.92
CA GLY A 136 -11.88 1.91 -18.79
C GLY A 136 -12.18 3.16 -19.61
N SER A 137 -13.26 3.88 -19.29
CA SER A 137 -13.56 5.16 -19.92
C SER A 137 -12.60 6.26 -19.47
N LYS A 138 -12.39 7.26 -20.32
CA LYS A 138 -11.58 8.45 -20.03
C LYS A 138 -11.96 9.08 -18.69
N GLU A 139 -13.25 9.27 -18.44
CA GLU A 139 -13.78 9.90 -17.24
C GLU A 139 -13.42 9.12 -15.97
N MET A 140 -13.59 7.79 -15.98
CA MET A 140 -13.28 6.93 -14.83
C MET A 140 -11.77 6.86 -14.53
N ILE A 141 -10.93 6.98 -15.54
CA ILE A 141 -9.48 6.96 -15.34
C ILE A 141 -9.01 8.28 -14.76
N ILE A 142 -9.53 9.42 -15.24
CA ILE A 142 -9.23 10.72 -14.62
C ILE A 142 -9.74 10.74 -13.18
N GLU A 143 -10.93 10.21 -12.92
CA GLU A 143 -11.49 10.08 -11.57
C GLU A 143 -10.51 9.36 -10.62
N THR A 144 -10.09 8.16 -11.00
CA THR A 144 -9.26 7.30 -10.14
C THR A 144 -7.81 7.80 -10.03
N THR A 145 -7.27 8.46 -11.05
CA THR A 145 -5.89 8.99 -11.03
C THR A 145 -5.79 10.36 -10.35
N PHE A 146 -6.76 11.26 -10.54
CA PHE A 146 -6.72 12.62 -9.98
C PHE A 146 -7.26 12.69 -8.55
N TYR A 147 -8.25 11.87 -8.20
CA TYR A 147 -8.81 11.81 -6.83
C TYR A 147 -8.34 10.57 -6.06
N GLY A 148 -7.36 9.82 -6.60
CA GLY A 148 -6.67 8.76 -5.89
C GLY A 148 -5.63 9.30 -4.91
N ASP A 149 -5.26 8.48 -3.93
CA ASP A 149 -4.29 8.84 -2.89
C ASP A 149 -2.88 9.12 -3.45
N THR A 150 -2.08 9.88 -2.70
CA THR A 150 -0.68 10.21 -3.04
C THR A 150 0.24 8.98 -3.03
N GLY A 151 -0.10 7.95 -2.25
CA GLY A 151 0.59 6.66 -2.20
C GLY A 151 1.83 6.62 -1.30
N PHE A 152 2.05 7.65 -0.47
CA PHE A 152 3.10 7.67 0.56
C PHE A 152 2.79 8.69 1.67
N TYR A 153 3.40 8.49 2.83
CA TYR A 153 3.38 9.44 3.94
C TYR A 153 4.46 10.49 3.79
N ASP A 154 4.20 11.71 4.28
CA ASP A 154 5.13 12.85 4.10
C ASP A 154 6.48 12.69 4.83
N VAL A 155 6.66 11.63 5.61
CA VAL A 155 7.92 11.26 6.28
C VAL A 155 8.81 10.34 5.44
N GLN A 156 8.25 9.57 4.51
CA GLN A 156 8.98 8.58 3.71
C GLN A 156 9.88 9.20 2.62
N PRO A 157 9.48 10.28 1.92
CA PRO A 157 10.24 10.90 0.83
C PRO A 157 11.71 11.15 1.10
N PHE A 158 12.09 11.54 2.32
CA PHE A 158 13.46 11.96 2.62
C PHE A 158 14.46 10.80 2.60
N GLU A 159 14.12 9.71 3.28
CA GLU A 159 14.98 8.52 3.34
C GLU A 159 15.01 7.83 1.99
N MET A 160 13.87 7.81 1.29
CA MET A 160 13.79 7.27 -0.07
C MET A 160 14.63 8.10 -1.05
N ALA A 161 14.51 9.44 -1.04
CA ALA A 161 15.30 10.31 -1.92
C ALA A 161 16.80 10.16 -1.66
N GLN A 162 17.21 10.06 -0.40
CA GLN A 162 18.62 9.89 -0.06
C GLN A 162 19.19 8.59 -0.63
N LYS A 163 18.46 7.48 -0.50
CA LYS A 163 18.87 6.19 -1.09
C LYS A 163 18.86 6.27 -2.62
N LEU A 164 17.77 6.78 -3.18
CA LEU A 164 17.51 6.79 -4.62
C LEU A 164 18.55 7.58 -5.42
N TYR A 165 18.99 8.73 -4.88
CA TYR A 165 19.94 9.64 -5.54
C TYR A 165 21.37 9.52 -4.99
N ALA A 166 21.68 8.49 -4.21
CA ALA A 166 23.00 8.33 -3.59
C ALA A 166 24.14 8.32 -4.62
N ARG A 167 23.90 7.74 -5.80
CA ARG A 167 24.88 7.67 -6.90
C ARG A 167 25.01 8.97 -7.70
N ASP A 168 24.06 9.88 -7.55
CA ASP A 168 23.97 11.14 -8.29
C ASP A 168 24.26 12.36 -7.39
N GLU A 169 24.69 12.14 -6.15
CA GLU A 169 24.91 13.19 -5.15
C GLU A 169 25.92 14.25 -5.63
N ASP A 170 26.97 13.83 -6.33
CA ASP A 170 27.99 14.72 -6.89
C ASP A 170 27.41 15.62 -8.00
N TRP A 171 26.53 15.07 -8.85
CA TRP A 171 25.86 15.85 -9.88
C TRP A 171 24.93 16.88 -9.22
N ILE A 172 24.13 16.46 -8.22
CA ILE A 172 23.20 17.33 -7.51
C ILE A 172 23.97 18.49 -6.84
N LYS A 173 25.04 18.19 -6.09
CA LYS A 173 25.86 19.21 -5.42
C LYS A 173 26.46 20.20 -6.39
N SER A 174 27.01 19.72 -7.50
CA SER A 174 27.71 20.56 -8.48
C SER A 174 26.77 21.47 -9.27
N ASN A 175 25.50 21.10 -9.43
CA ASN A 175 24.55 21.81 -10.29
C ASN A 175 23.47 22.62 -9.54
N THR A 176 23.06 22.22 -8.32
CA THR A 176 21.89 22.83 -7.66
C THR A 176 22.17 23.35 -6.25
N LYS A 177 23.35 23.08 -5.67
CA LYS A 177 23.66 23.31 -4.23
C LYS A 177 22.70 22.61 -3.27
N PHE A 178 21.80 21.77 -3.78
CA PHE A 178 20.82 21.06 -2.97
C PHE A 178 21.50 19.99 -2.12
N ASN A 179 21.03 19.85 -0.89
CA ASN A 179 21.46 18.78 -0.01
C ASN A 179 20.23 18.02 0.51
N ILE A 180 20.06 16.78 0.04
CA ILE A 180 18.92 15.92 0.40
C ILE A 180 18.88 15.67 1.91
N VAL A 181 20.03 15.45 2.56
CA VAL A 181 20.09 15.19 4.00
C VAL A 181 19.60 16.40 4.80
N LYS A 182 20.07 17.61 4.46
CA LYS A 182 19.63 18.86 5.11
C LYS A 182 18.15 19.16 4.84
N SER A 183 17.63 18.75 3.68
CA SER A 183 16.23 18.97 3.29
C SER A 183 15.22 18.35 4.26
N LYS A 184 15.56 17.19 4.88
CA LYS A 184 14.74 16.54 5.91
C LYS A 184 14.55 17.47 7.12
N SER A 185 15.65 18.00 7.65
CA SER A 185 15.61 18.92 8.79
C SER A 185 14.91 20.23 8.47
N ILE A 186 15.16 20.81 7.28
CA ILE A 186 14.45 22.00 6.80
C ILE A 186 12.94 21.73 6.75
N PHE A 187 12.53 20.63 6.12
CA PHE A 187 11.12 20.28 5.99
C PHE A 187 10.42 20.12 7.35
N PHE A 188 11.00 19.36 8.27
CA PHE A 188 10.35 19.12 9.57
C PHE A 188 10.33 20.37 10.45
N ALA A 189 11.35 21.24 10.37
CA ALA A 189 11.32 22.54 11.03
C ALA A 189 10.19 23.43 10.47
N LEU A 190 10.02 23.48 9.14
CA LEU A 190 8.91 24.18 8.49
C LEU A 190 7.55 23.58 8.87
N LYS A 191 7.39 22.26 8.83
CA LYS A 191 6.15 21.56 9.23
C LYS A 191 5.81 21.85 10.68
N SER A 192 6.79 21.85 11.58
CA SER A 192 6.60 22.19 12.99
C SER A 192 6.19 23.66 13.17
N MET A 193 6.80 24.58 12.42
CA MET A 193 6.45 26.00 12.44
C MET A 193 5.00 26.22 12.00
N LEU A 194 4.61 25.65 10.85
CA LEU A 194 3.25 25.69 10.31
C LEU A 194 2.23 25.19 11.34
N ASN A 195 2.47 24.00 11.91
CA ASN A 195 1.58 23.40 12.91
C ASN A 195 1.49 24.23 14.19
N GLY A 196 2.59 24.84 14.64
CA GLY A 196 2.62 25.69 15.82
C GLY A 196 1.78 26.95 15.66
N VAL A 197 1.87 27.63 14.51
CA VAL A 197 1.07 28.83 14.23
C VAL A 197 -0.40 28.48 14.03
N HIS A 198 -0.69 27.36 13.35
CA HIS A 198 -2.06 26.86 13.22
C HIS A 198 -2.68 26.55 14.59
N PHE A 199 -1.97 25.82 15.45
CA PHE A 199 -2.43 25.53 16.81
C PHE A 199 -2.71 26.81 17.62
N ALA A 200 -1.82 27.81 17.51
CA ALA A 200 -2.01 29.11 18.15
C ALA A 200 -3.31 29.78 17.67
N ARG A 201 -3.57 29.81 16.35
CA ARG A 201 -4.81 30.38 15.78
C ARG A 201 -6.07 29.60 16.19
N SER A 202 -5.98 28.28 16.30
CA SER A 202 -7.12 27.41 16.61
C SER A 202 -7.51 27.39 18.09
N THR A 203 -6.56 27.64 19.01
CA THR A 203 -6.79 27.45 20.47
C THR A 203 -6.67 28.70 21.33
N LEU A 204 -5.89 29.70 20.93
CA LEU A 204 -5.64 30.87 21.78
C LEU A 204 -6.70 31.96 21.54
N THR A 205 -7.22 32.53 22.62
CA THR A 205 -8.35 33.48 22.60
C THR A 205 -7.94 34.95 22.74
N GLY A 206 -6.62 35.23 22.79
CA GLY A 206 -6.07 36.59 22.94
C GLY A 206 -6.30 37.48 21.71
N GLU A 207 -6.33 38.81 21.90
CA GLU A 207 -6.59 39.78 20.83
C GLU A 207 -5.58 39.70 19.66
N LYS A 208 -4.28 39.47 19.95
CA LYS A 208 -3.24 39.26 18.94
C LYS A 208 -3.46 38.00 18.09
N VAL A 209 -4.16 37.00 18.62
CA VAL A 209 -4.46 35.75 17.91
C VAL A 209 -5.73 35.90 17.08
N LYS A 210 -6.72 36.68 17.56
CA LYS A 210 -7.93 37.01 16.80
C LYS A 210 -7.65 37.74 15.48
N SER A 211 -6.50 38.43 15.36
CA SER A 211 -6.08 39.10 14.13
C SER A 211 -5.30 38.23 13.14
N LEU A 212 -4.88 37.01 13.52
CA LEU A 212 -4.17 36.10 12.62
C LEU A 212 -5.13 35.57 11.54
N ARG A 213 -4.76 35.77 10.28
CA ARG A 213 -5.46 35.21 9.12
C ARG A 213 -4.87 33.84 8.81
N ALA A 214 -5.63 32.99 8.11
CA ALA A 214 -5.13 31.68 7.69
C ALA A 214 -3.83 31.77 6.88
N ILE A 215 -3.66 32.80 6.02
CA ILE A 215 -2.42 32.97 5.25
C ILE A 215 -1.20 33.22 6.16
N ASP A 216 -1.40 33.82 7.33
CA ASP A 216 -0.32 34.11 8.29
C ASP A 216 0.16 32.81 9.00
N GLU A 217 -0.57 31.70 8.88
CA GLU A 217 -0.15 30.36 9.35
C GLU A 217 0.89 29.71 8.45
N MET A 218 1.05 30.21 7.23
CA MET A 218 1.76 29.51 6.16
C MET A 218 2.53 30.44 5.22
N ALA A 219 2.62 31.73 5.53
CA ALA A 219 3.44 32.70 4.82
C ALA A 219 4.43 33.35 5.80
N PHE A 220 5.72 33.23 5.53
CA PHE A 220 6.77 33.66 6.45
C PHE A 220 7.87 34.46 5.76
N PRO A 221 8.42 35.49 6.42
CA PRO A 221 9.62 36.16 5.95
C PRO A 221 10.83 35.23 6.08
N PHE A 222 11.79 35.39 5.19
CA PHE A 222 12.98 34.55 5.16
C PHE A 222 13.74 34.48 6.48
N ASP A 223 13.97 35.62 7.13
CA ASP A 223 14.79 35.65 8.34
C ASP A 223 14.15 34.83 9.47
N LEU A 224 12.80 34.76 9.54
CA LEU A 224 12.09 33.91 10.49
C LEU A 224 12.23 32.41 10.14
N ILE A 225 12.20 32.08 8.84
CA ILE A 225 12.45 30.71 8.36
C ILE A 225 13.88 30.29 8.76
N VAL A 226 14.86 31.17 8.56
CA VAL A 226 16.26 30.94 8.94
C VAL A 226 16.40 30.73 10.44
N GLU A 227 15.84 31.64 11.25
CA GLU A 227 15.87 31.54 12.71
C GLU A 227 15.27 30.21 13.20
N THR A 228 14.12 29.82 12.66
CA THR A 228 13.41 28.59 13.05
C THR A 228 14.22 27.33 12.73
N ILE A 229 14.77 27.26 11.52
CA ILE A 229 15.57 26.11 11.10
C ILE A 229 16.87 26.03 11.91
N GLN A 230 17.57 27.15 12.11
CA GLN A 230 18.84 27.19 12.85
C GLN A 230 18.68 26.96 14.35
N THR A 231 17.50 27.25 14.92
CA THR A 231 17.15 26.87 16.29
C THR A 231 17.06 25.36 16.43
N THR A 232 16.57 24.67 15.39
CA THR A 232 16.40 23.21 15.39
C THR A 232 17.71 22.49 15.01
N GLU A 233 18.43 23.00 14.01
CA GLU A 233 19.64 22.37 13.45
C GLU A 233 20.68 23.44 13.06
N LYS A 234 21.62 23.71 13.99
CA LYS A 234 22.62 24.79 13.83
C LYS A 234 23.60 24.59 12.68
N SER A 235 23.74 23.35 12.18
CA SER A 235 24.66 23.05 11.08
C SER A 235 24.15 23.55 9.71
N ILE A 236 22.88 23.94 9.61
CA ILE A 236 22.26 24.44 8.38
C ILE A 236 22.47 25.96 8.28
N THR A 237 23.17 26.39 7.24
CA THR A 237 23.50 27.81 7.06
C THR A 237 22.36 28.58 6.39
N LYS A 238 22.44 29.92 6.44
CA LYS A 238 21.48 30.80 5.74
C LYS A 238 21.48 30.53 4.23
N GLU A 239 22.64 30.19 3.67
CA GLU A 239 22.84 29.86 2.26
C GLU A 239 22.22 28.51 1.89
N ASP A 240 22.29 27.50 2.77
CA ASP A 240 21.60 26.22 2.54
C ASP A 240 20.09 26.41 2.41
N ILE A 241 19.51 27.23 3.31
CA ILE A 241 18.07 27.52 3.35
C ILE A 241 17.68 28.35 2.12
N ARG A 242 18.52 29.31 1.74
CA ARG A 242 18.34 30.12 0.52
C ARG A 242 18.31 29.24 -0.73
N ALA A 243 19.28 28.34 -0.89
CA ALA A 243 19.34 27.41 -2.02
C ALA A 243 18.10 26.49 -2.05
N PHE A 244 17.68 25.97 -0.89
CA PHE A 244 16.45 25.19 -0.78
C PHE A 244 15.23 25.98 -1.27
N LEU A 245 15.02 27.19 -0.77
CA LEU A 245 13.88 28.01 -1.17
C LEU A 245 13.93 28.38 -2.65
N GLU A 246 15.10 28.71 -3.21
CA GLU A 246 15.25 29.01 -4.65
C GLU A 246 14.87 27.82 -5.54
N LEU A 247 15.22 26.60 -5.14
CA LEU A 247 14.93 25.39 -5.91
C LEU A 247 13.46 24.98 -5.86
N PHE A 248 12.81 25.14 -4.71
CA PHE A 248 11.44 24.68 -4.47
C PHE A 248 10.40 25.80 -4.53
N SER A 249 10.81 27.05 -4.83
CA SER A 249 9.87 28.16 -5.01
C SER A 249 9.61 28.53 -6.47
N CYS A 250 8.37 28.92 -6.73
CA CYS A 250 7.93 29.57 -7.95
C CYS A 250 7.23 30.90 -7.62
N SER A 251 7.04 31.73 -8.65
CA SER A 251 6.38 33.03 -8.57
C SER A 251 5.13 33.05 -9.47
N PHE A 252 4.26 34.02 -9.21
CA PHE A 252 3.14 34.31 -10.10
C PHE A 252 3.63 34.65 -11.52
N GLY A 253 3.10 33.95 -12.52
CA GLY A 253 3.53 34.02 -13.92
C GLY A 253 4.44 32.88 -14.37
N ASP A 254 4.97 32.05 -13.46
CA ASP A 254 5.89 30.96 -13.81
C ASP A 254 5.19 29.71 -14.37
N GLN A 255 3.87 29.60 -14.23
CA GLN A 255 3.14 28.43 -14.71
C GLN A 255 3.16 28.35 -16.25
N PRO A 256 3.45 27.17 -16.85
CA PRO A 256 3.40 27.00 -18.30
C PRO A 256 2.03 27.35 -18.89
N GLU A 257 2.01 27.98 -20.07
CA GLU A 257 0.76 28.34 -20.77
C GLU A 257 -0.10 27.11 -21.10
N THR A 258 0.55 25.96 -21.30
CA THR A 258 -0.05 24.65 -21.58
C THR A 258 -0.89 24.11 -20.43
N PHE A 259 -0.68 24.56 -19.19
CA PHE A 259 -1.46 24.11 -18.03
C PHE A 259 -2.89 24.68 -18.05
N ASN A 260 -3.91 23.84 -18.20
CA ASN A 260 -5.29 24.27 -18.32
C ASN A 260 -6.30 23.40 -17.57
N GLU A 261 -6.01 22.12 -17.40
CA GLU A 261 -6.91 21.15 -16.77
C GLU A 261 -6.15 20.10 -15.95
N PRO A 262 -6.85 19.27 -15.15
CA PRO A 262 -6.24 18.13 -14.46
C PRO A 262 -5.40 17.23 -15.38
N GLY A 263 -4.20 16.88 -14.92
CA GLY A 263 -3.24 16.01 -15.62
C GLY A 263 -2.19 16.75 -16.46
N ASP A 264 -2.40 18.03 -16.76
CA ASP A 264 -1.39 18.88 -17.38
C ASP A 264 -0.20 19.12 -16.45
N GLU A 265 0.97 19.37 -17.03
CA GLU A 265 2.18 19.67 -16.26
C GLU A 265 1.99 20.95 -15.42
N ASN A 266 2.21 20.80 -14.12
CA ASN A 266 2.03 21.85 -13.14
C ASN A 266 3.36 22.14 -12.44
N ILE A 267 3.83 23.40 -12.49
CA ILE A 267 5.09 23.81 -11.83
C ILE A 267 5.05 23.54 -10.32
N PHE A 268 3.85 23.58 -9.72
CA PHE A 268 3.63 23.30 -8.31
C PHE A 268 4.09 21.88 -7.89
N THR A 269 4.14 20.93 -8.82
CA THR A 269 4.65 19.56 -8.60
C THR A 269 6.13 19.56 -8.19
N TYR A 270 6.92 20.49 -8.73
CA TYR A 270 8.37 20.56 -8.52
C TYR A 270 8.77 21.74 -7.63
N LYS A 271 7.95 22.78 -7.60
CA LYS A 271 8.18 24.05 -6.89
C LYS A 271 6.94 24.48 -6.07
N PRO A 272 6.61 23.76 -4.99
CA PRO A 272 5.38 23.97 -4.24
C PRO A 272 5.42 25.15 -3.26
N ILE A 273 6.53 25.87 -3.15
CA ILE A 273 6.63 27.09 -2.34
C ILE A 273 6.35 28.28 -3.24
N ILE A 274 5.57 29.25 -2.77
CA ILE A 274 5.27 30.44 -3.56
C ILE A 274 6.06 31.62 -3.00
N ASN A 275 6.93 32.22 -3.81
CA ASN A 275 7.57 33.48 -3.48
C ASN A 275 6.57 34.63 -3.70
N LEU A 276 6.14 35.27 -2.61
CA LEU A 276 5.20 36.39 -2.65
C LEU A 276 5.90 37.74 -2.88
N GLY A 277 7.22 37.74 -3.06
CA GLY A 277 8.07 38.92 -3.11
C GLY A 277 8.51 39.38 -1.71
N SER A 278 9.46 40.33 -1.67
CA SER A 278 10.02 40.89 -0.41
C SER A 278 10.52 39.83 0.58
N ASP A 279 11.11 38.74 0.08
CA ASP A 279 11.58 37.60 0.89
C ASP A 279 10.46 36.91 1.72
N ILE A 280 9.20 36.95 1.27
CA ILE A 280 8.08 36.25 1.90
C ILE A 280 7.74 34.98 1.10
N TYR A 281 7.70 33.84 1.81
CA TYR A 281 7.45 32.53 1.22
C TYR A 281 6.16 31.93 1.77
N PHE A 282 5.28 31.49 0.89
CA PHE A 282 4.00 30.85 1.18
C PHE A 282 4.08 29.34 0.92
N PHE A 283 3.62 28.54 1.88
CA PHE A 283 3.71 27.08 1.91
C PHE A 283 2.31 26.46 1.90
N PRO A 284 1.68 26.28 0.72
CA PRO A 284 0.27 25.94 0.65
C PRO A 284 -0.03 24.50 1.06
N ASN A 285 0.94 23.59 0.95
CA ASN A 285 0.72 22.17 1.23
C ASN A 285 2.05 21.47 1.53
N THR A 286 2.18 20.87 2.73
CA THR A 286 3.40 20.16 3.14
C THR A 286 3.60 18.84 2.40
N MET A 287 2.52 18.13 2.05
CA MET A 287 2.61 16.88 1.26
C MET A 287 3.19 17.16 -0.13
N ALA A 288 2.78 18.27 -0.78
CA ALA A 288 3.33 18.71 -2.05
C ALA A 288 4.84 19.01 -1.94
N LEU A 289 5.28 19.66 -0.85
CA LEU A 289 6.70 19.91 -0.58
C LEU A 289 7.50 18.62 -0.39
N ALA A 290 6.98 17.66 0.39
CA ALA A 290 7.63 16.36 0.56
C ALA A 290 7.74 15.60 -0.78
N SER A 291 6.68 15.64 -1.59
CA SER A 291 6.64 15.06 -2.95
C SER A 291 7.67 15.73 -3.88
N ALA A 292 7.77 17.06 -3.86
CA ALA A 292 8.74 17.80 -4.68
C ALA A 292 10.18 17.48 -4.28
N ILE A 293 10.48 17.39 -2.97
CA ILE A 293 11.82 17.02 -2.48
C ILE A 293 12.25 15.65 -3.03
N TYR A 294 11.31 14.72 -3.14
CA TYR A 294 11.55 13.42 -3.76
C TYR A 294 11.67 13.47 -5.29
N LYS A 295 10.82 14.23 -5.97
CA LYS A 295 10.68 14.20 -7.45
C LYS A 295 11.63 15.14 -8.18
N SER A 296 11.90 16.32 -7.62
CA SER A 296 12.63 17.40 -8.30
C SER A 296 14.08 17.05 -8.67
N PRO A 297 14.86 16.30 -7.87
CA PRO A 297 16.22 15.91 -8.29
C PRO A 297 16.27 15.17 -9.62
N LEU A 298 15.37 14.18 -9.81
CA LEU A 298 15.25 13.47 -11.08
C LEU A 298 14.78 14.39 -12.21
N TYR A 299 13.86 15.31 -11.92
CA TYR A 299 13.42 16.30 -12.91
C TYR A 299 14.58 17.16 -13.39
N TRP A 300 15.41 17.72 -12.49
CA TRP A 300 16.57 18.54 -12.85
C TRP A 300 17.59 17.76 -13.68
N MET A 301 17.93 16.54 -13.25
CA MET A 301 18.89 15.68 -13.95
C MET A 301 18.43 15.27 -15.35
N ARG A 302 17.12 15.14 -15.56
CA ARG A 302 16.56 14.82 -16.89
C ARG A 302 16.56 15.98 -17.87
N GLN A 303 16.69 17.22 -17.38
CA GLN A 303 16.87 18.39 -18.25
C GLN A 303 18.31 18.51 -18.78
N ASP A 304 19.27 17.83 -18.13
CA ASP A 304 20.64 17.70 -18.64
C ASP A 304 20.69 16.53 -19.63
N GLU A 305 20.66 16.84 -20.92
CA GLU A 305 20.71 15.84 -22.00
C GLU A 305 21.93 14.91 -21.91
N GLN A 306 23.05 15.39 -21.35
CA GLN A 306 24.27 14.58 -21.21
C GLN A 306 24.19 13.61 -20.03
N TYR A 307 23.34 13.91 -19.03
CA TYR A 307 23.21 13.11 -17.81
C TYR A 307 21.92 12.28 -17.75
N ALA A 308 20.90 12.61 -18.54
CA ALA A 308 19.58 11.97 -18.51
C ALA A 308 19.63 10.43 -18.62
N ASN A 309 20.50 9.90 -19.49
CA ASN A 309 20.67 8.44 -19.63
C ASN A 309 21.34 7.81 -18.40
N THR A 310 22.31 8.50 -17.81
CA THR A 310 23.02 8.06 -16.59
C THR A 310 22.05 7.98 -15.42
N VAL A 311 21.29 9.05 -15.14
CA VAL A 311 20.34 9.05 -14.02
C VAL A 311 19.24 8.01 -14.23
N ASN A 312 18.71 7.83 -15.46
CA ASN A 312 17.68 6.83 -15.71
C ASN A 312 18.17 5.40 -15.44
N LYS A 313 19.45 5.12 -15.76
CA LYS A 313 20.09 3.83 -15.43
C LYS A 313 20.28 3.68 -13.91
N HIS A 314 20.83 4.70 -13.24
CA HIS A 314 21.05 4.68 -11.80
C HIS A 314 19.75 4.46 -11.02
N ILE A 315 18.67 5.13 -11.39
CA ILE A 315 17.35 4.98 -10.75
C ILE A 315 16.82 3.56 -10.85
N GLY A 316 17.01 2.89 -12.00
CA GLY A 316 16.64 1.49 -12.15
C GLY A 316 17.42 0.58 -11.19
N GLU A 317 18.76 0.66 -11.26
CA GLU A 317 19.65 -0.17 -10.44
C GLU A 317 19.49 0.09 -8.93
N VAL A 318 19.30 1.35 -8.54
CA VAL A 318 19.13 1.72 -7.13
C VAL A 318 17.74 1.31 -6.62
N ALA A 319 16.70 1.31 -7.47
CA ALA A 319 15.41 0.76 -7.06
C ALA A 319 15.52 -0.73 -6.71
N GLU A 320 16.28 -1.52 -7.49
CA GLU A 320 16.59 -2.92 -7.16
C GLU A 320 17.38 -3.03 -5.86
N ASP A 321 18.37 -2.15 -5.63
CA ASP A 321 19.15 -2.09 -4.40
C ASP A 321 18.24 -1.85 -3.18
N ILE A 322 17.27 -0.92 -3.27
CA ILE A 322 16.33 -0.62 -2.19
C ILE A 322 15.35 -1.78 -1.94
N THR A 323 14.81 -2.39 -3.00
CA THR A 323 13.95 -3.59 -2.87
C THR A 323 14.72 -4.70 -2.14
N TYR A 324 15.98 -4.93 -2.51
CA TYR A 324 16.84 -5.92 -1.87
C TYR A 324 17.08 -5.61 -0.38
N ASP A 325 17.29 -4.34 -0.03
CA ASP A 325 17.44 -3.93 1.36
C ASP A 325 16.17 -4.18 2.19
N TYR A 326 14.98 -3.92 1.65
CA TYR A 326 13.73 -4.26 2.34
C TYR A 326 13.53 -5.77 2.48
N PHE A 327 13.86 -6.54 1.44
CA PHE A 327 13.80 -8.00 1.54
C PHE A 327 14.77 -8.54 2.60
N LYS A 328 15.98 -7.98 2.73
CA LYS A 328 16.90 -8.37 3.82
C LYS A 328 16.32 -8.10 5.21
N VAL A 329 15.57 -7.00 5.39
CA VAL A 329 14.89 -6.70 6.66
C VAL A 329 13.83 -7.76 6.99
N ILE A 330 13.15 -8.29 5.97
CA ILE A 330 12.03 -9.25 6.11
C ILE A 330 12.53 -10.70 6.18
N PHE A 331 13.34 -11.14 5.22
CA PHE A 331 13.79 -12.53 5.05
C PHE A 331 15.14 -12.84 5.70
N GLY A 332 15.91 -11.79 6.03
CA GLY A 332 17.31 -11.92 6.44
C GLY A 332 18.26 -12.06 5.25
N GLU A 333 19.54 -11.74 5.48
CA GLU A 333 20.59 -11.72 4.46
C GLU A 333 20.81 -13.11 3.83
N ALA A 334 20.71 -14.18 4.62
CA ALA A 334 20.91 -15.55 4.14
C ALA A 334 19.84 -16.04 3.14
N ASN A 335 18.66 -15.40 3.14
CA ASN A 335 17.52 -15.83 2.33
C ASN A 335 17.12 -14.81 1.26
N THR A 336 17.95 -13.78 1.06
CA THR A 336 17.68 -12.69 0.13
C THR A 336 18.76 -12.61 -0.94
N TYR A 337 18.34 -12.54 -2.20
CA TYR A 337 19.22 -12.55 -3.36
C TYR A 337 18.81 -11.43 -4.33
N LYS A 338 19.76 -10.94 -5.13
CA LYS A 338 19.56 -9.87 -6.12
C LYS A 338 20.28 -10.21 -7.42
N ALA A 339 19.70 -9.77 -8.54
CA ALA A 339 20.21 -10.00 -9.90
C ALA A 339 20.52 -11.49 -10.13
N VAL A 340 19.51 -12.33 -9.89
CA VAL A 340 19.62 -13.78 -10.00
C VAL A 340 19.31 -14.21 -11.43
N LYS A 341 20.22 -14.98 -12.03
CA LYS A 341 20.04 -15.57 -13.35
C LYS A 341 19.55 -16.99 -13.24
N ILE A 342 18.55 -17.33 -14.06
CA ILE A 342 18.06 -18.71 -14.20
C ILE A 342 18.61 -19.29 -15.50
N THR A 343 19.36 -20.40 -15.38
CA THR A 343 20.05 -21.01 -16.52
C THR A 343 19.71 -22.48 -16.69
N LYS A 344 19.69 -22.94 -17.94
CA LYS A 344 19.64 -24.35 -18.33
C LYS A 344 20.88 -24.67 -19.14
N GLY A 345 21.86 -25.30 -18.49
CA GLY A 345 23.20 -25.46 -19.06
C GLY A 345 23.90 -24.11 -19.25
N LYS A 346 24.21 -23.74 -20.50
CA LYS A 346 24.81 -22.44 -20.86
C LYS A 346 23.78 -21.38 -21.27
N LYS A 347 22.51 -21.75 -21.42
CA LYS A 347 21.44 -20.84 -21.87
C LYS A 347 20.85 -20.12 -20.66
N GLU A 348 20.85 -18.79 -20.71
CA GLU A 348 20.06 -17.95 -19.80
C GLU A 348 18.59 -18.02 -20.23
N LEU A 349 17.71 -18.38 -19.31
CA LEU A 349 16.27 -18.49 -19.55
C LEU A 349 15.57 -17.17 -19.26
N THR A 350 15.88 -16.61 -18.09
CA THR A 350 15.33 -15.37 -17.56
C THR A 350 16.13 -14.97 -16.31
N ASP A 351 15.83 -13.80 -15.78
CA ASP A 351 16.43 -13.22 -14.58
C ASP A 351 15.37 -12.73 -13.57
N ILE A 352 15.84 -12.53 -12.33
CA ILE A 352 15.08 -12.00 -11.20
C ILE A 352 15.85 -10.82 -10.61
N ASP A 353 15.19 -9.67 -10.52
CA ASP A 353 15.81 -8.49 -9.91
C ASP A 353 16.07 -8.72 -8.42
N VAL A 354 15.05 -9.11 -7.65
CA VAL A 354 15.20 -9.46 -6.23
C VAL A 354 14.39 -10.72 -5.88
N MET A 355 14.98 -11.62 -5.11
CA MET A 355 14.38 -12.89 -4.71
C MET A 355 14.48 -13.09 -3.19
N GLY A 356 13.36 -13.39 -2.55
CA GLY A 356 13.28 -13.81 -1.14
C GLY A 356 12.81 -15.26 -1.04
N ILE A 357 13.41 -16.05 -0.15
CA ILE A 357 13.05 -17.47 0.04
C ILE A 357 12.60 -17.71 1.48
N ILE A 358 11.49 -18.43 1.66
CA ILE A 358 11.06 -18.94 2.98
C ILE A 358 10.44 -20.34 2.87
N GLY A 359 11.16 -21.34 3.40
CA GLY A 359 10.82 -22.75 3.26
C GLY A 359 10.57 -23.13 1.80
N ASN A 360 9.40 -23.68 1.49
CA ASN A 360 9.03 -24.10 0.13
C ASN A 360 8.45 -22.97 -0.75
N THR A 361 8.60 -21.70 -0.35
CA THR A 361 8.00 -20.54 -1.04
C THR A 361 9.07 -19.53 -1.47
N VAL A 362 8.90 -18.99 -2.69
CA VAL A 362 9.75 -17.93 -3.25
C VAL A 362 8.91 -16.68 -3.53
N ILE A 363 9.43 -15.52 -3.13
CA ILE A 363 8.93 -14.20 -3.58
C ILE A 363 9.87 -13.67 -4.65
N ILE A 364 9.31 -13.39 -5.83
CA ILE A 364 9.98 -12.83 -7.00
C ILE A 364 9.59 -11.36 -7.08
N ALA A 365 10.54 -10.44 -7.01
CA ALA A 365 10.30 -9.03 -7.28
C ALA A 365 10.97 -8.64 -8.61
N GLN A 366 10.18 -8.02 -9.49
CA GLN A 366 10.63 -7.43 -10.75
C GLN A 366 10.42 -5.92 -10.69
N ASN A 367 11.49 -5.16 -10.79
CA ASN A 367 11.53 -3.72 -10.59
C ASN A 367 11.30 -2.97 -11.91
N LYS A 368 10.55 -1.85 -11.85
CA LYS A 368 10.32 -0.98 -13.01
C LYS A 368 10.19 0.49 -12.64
N SER A 369 10.80 1.36 -13.43
CA SER A 369 10.77 2.82 -13.24
C SER A 369 9.83 3.55 -14.20
N LYS A 370 8.93 2.81 -14.87
CA LYS A 370 7.95 3.38 -15.82
C LYS A 370 6.83 4.11 -15.09
N LYS A 371 6.65 5.38 -15.44
CA LYS A 371 5.60 6.27 -14.94
C LYS A 371 4.49 6.47 -15.97
N MET A 372 3.29 6.84 -15.50
CA MET A 372 2.24 7.35 -16.39
C MET A 372 2.69 8.65 -17.06
N THR A 373 2.38 8.77 -18.34
CA THR A 373 2.63 9.96 -19.15
C THR A 373 1.56 11.03 -18.91
N ALA A 374 1.87 12.29 -19.23
CA ALA A 374 0.88 13.37 -19.17
C ALA A 374 -0.35 13.08 -20.05
N ALA A 375 -0.15 12.47 -21.23
CA ALA A 375 -1.24 12.01 -22.09
C ALA A 375 -2.16 11.01 -21.36
N ALA A 376 -1.58 10.04 -20.66
CA ALA A 376 -2.33 9.07 -19.89
C ALA A 376 -3.08 9.70 -18.71
N LEU A 377 -2.47 10.63 -17.98
CA LEU A 377 -3.10 11.38 -16.89
C LEU A 377 -4.25 12.28 -17.38
N ASN A 378 -4.16 12.78 -18.63
CA ASN A 378 -5.23 13.52 -19.30
C ASN A 378 -6.32 12.60 -19.91
N GLY A 379 -6.23 11.29 -19.68
CA GLY A 379 -7.23 10.30 -20.04
C GLY A 379 -7.15 9.80 -21.49
N ASP A 380 -5.98 9.87 -22.13
CA ASP A 380 -5.71 9.17 -23.39
C ASP A 380 -5.62 7.66 -23.13
N VAL A 381 -6.66 6.93 -23.56
CA VAL A 381 -6.84 5.50 -23.29
C VAL A 381 -5.71 4.65 -23.90
N ASP A 382 -5.16 5.03 -25.06
CA ASP A 382 -4.09 4.26 -25.71
C ASP A 382 -2.77 4.47 -24.98
N ALA A 383 -2.48 5.71 -24.55
CA ALA A 383 -1.35 6.00 -23.69
C ALA A 383 -1.45 5.26 -22.35
N ILE A 384 -2.63 5.21 -21.74
CA ILE A 384 -2.88 4.48 -20.48
C ILE A 384 -2.58 2.99 -20.65
N LYS A 385 -3.12 2.35 -21.69
CA LYS A 385 -2.86 0.93 -21.96
C LYS A 385 -1.38 0.67 -22.19
N SER A 386 -0.70 1.52 -22.97
CA SER A 386 0.74 1.38 -23.22
C SER A 386 1.58 1.55 -21.95
N ASP A 387 1.23 2.52 -21.11
CA ASP A 387 1.92 2.79 -19.86
C ASP A 387 1.71 1.67 -18.84
N PHE A 388 0.47 1.17 -18.70
CA PHE A 388 0.13 0.04 -17.84
C PHE A 388 0.82 -1.25 -18.28
N GLN A 389 0.84 -1.54 -19.57
CA GLN A 389 1.56 -2.68 -20.13
C GLN A 389 3.03 -2.64 -19.71
N LYS A 390 3.72 -1.51 -19.95
CA LYS A 390 5.15 -1.35 -19.67
C LYS A 390 5.51 -1.30 -18.19
N ALA A 391 4.58 -0.83 -17.35
CA ALA A 391 4.81 -0.63 -15.92
C ALA A 391 4.46 -1.87 -15.08
N VAL A 392 3.43 -2.63 -15.49
CA VAL A 392 2.83 -3.69 -14.68
C VAL A 392 2.87 -5.05 -15.39
N ILE A 393 2.41 -5.12 -16.64
CA ILE A 393 2.27 -6.41 -17.34
C ILE A 393 3.62 -6.96 -17.79
N ASP A 394 4.48 -6.16 -18.43
CA ASP A 394 5.81 -6.59 -18.87
C ASP A 394 6.67 -7.20 -17.72
N PRO A 395 6.82 -6.55 -16.54
CA PRO A 395 7.53 -7.15 -15.41
C PRO A 395 6.80 -8.38 -14.84
N TYR A 396 5.46 -8.41 -14.89
CA TYR A 396 4.70 -9.57 -14.46
C TYR A 396 4.93 -10.79 -15.36
N GLU A 397 4.93 -10.63 -16.69
CA GLU A 397 5.23 -11.67 -17.67
C GLU A 397 6.67 -12.22 -17.50
N GLN A 398 7.63 -11.35 -17.15
CA GLN A 398 8.97 -11.80 -16.78
C GLN A 398 8.93 -12.66 -15.51
N GLY A 399 8.17 -12.24 -14.49
CA GLY A 399 7.93 -13.03 -13.27
C GLY A 399 7.23 -14.37 -13.54
N ILE A 400 6.30 -14.44 -14.50
CA ILE A 400 5.65 -15.69 -14.90
C ILE A 400 6.69 -16.67 -15.44
N LYS A 401 7.57 -16.24 -16.34
CA LYS A 401 8.65 -17.08 -16.88
C LYS A 401 9.54 -17.64 -15.76
N VAL A 402 9.83 -16.84 -14.74
CA VAL A 402 10.56 -17.28 -13.56
C VAL A 402 9.78 -18.35 -12.80
N ARG A 403 8.51 -18.07 -12.46
CA ARG A 403 7.63 -18.98 -11.73
C ARG A 403 7.49 -20.33 -12.43
N ASP A 404 7.23 -20.32 -13.73
CA ASP A 404 7.03 -21.54 -14.52
C ASP A 404 8.29 -22.42 -14.52
N VAL A 405 9.49 -21.82 -14.51
CA VAL A 405 10.75 -22.57 -14.38
C VAL A 405 10.95 -23.09 -12.96
N LEU A 406 10.67 -22.29 -11.93
CA LEU A 406 10.86 -22.70 -10.53
C LEU A 406 9.92 -23.83 -10.10
N LEU A 407 8.66 -23.79 -10.57
CA LEU A 407 7.63 -24.78 -10.26
C LEU A 407 7.57 -25.95 -11.26
N GLY A 408 8.31 -25.85 -12.36
CA GLY A 408 8.39 -26.88 -13.39
C GLY A 408 9.25 -28.07 -12.99
N ASN A 409 9.15 -29.16 -13.76
CA ASN A 409 9.93 -30.39 -13.55
C ASN A 409 11.31 -30.37 -14.24
N GLU A 410 11.65 -29.28 -14.94
CA GLU A 410 12.90 -29.18 -15.68
C GLU A 410 14.07 -28.76 -14.78
N SER A 411 15.26 -29.32 -15.01
CA SER A 411 16.46 -28.91 -14.28
C SER A 411 16.88 -27.48 -14.63
N TYR A 412 17.13 -26.65 -13.62
CA TYR A 412 17.67 -25.30 -13.76
C TYR A 412 18.82 -25.04 -12.76
N LYS A 413 19.53 -23.93 -12.95
CA LYS A 413 20.44 -23.37 -11.95
C LYS A 413 20.13 -21.90 -11.72
N LEU A 414 20.11 -21.53 -10.45
CA LEU A 414 20.07 -20.14 -10.01
C LEU A 414 21.50 -19.67 -9.77
N ILE A 415 21.88 -18.54 -10.37
CA ILE A 415 23.23 -17.98 -10.28
C ILE A 415 23.10 -16.53 -9.83
N ASP A 416 23.75 -16.16 -8.73
CA ASP A 416 23.76 -14.77 -8.26
C ASP A 416 24.68 -13.88 -9.10
N LYS A 417 24.66 -12.57 -8.81
CA LYS A 417 25.52 -11.58 -9.48
C LYS A 417 27.03 -11.88 -9.38
N SER A 418 27.47 -12.62 -8.34
CA SER A 418 28.87 -13.01 -8.15
C SER A 418 29.27 -14.25 -8.96
N GLY A 419 28.31 -14.92 -9.61
CA GLY A 419 28.50 -16.18 -10.31
C GLY A 419 28.38 -17.41 -9.41
N LYS A 420 27.99 -17.24 -8.13
CA LYS A 420 27.78 -18.34 -7.20
C LYS A 420 26.41 -18.96 -7.43
N GLN A 421 26.37 -20.29 -7.43
CA GLN A 421 25.11 -21.02 -7.52
C GLN A 421 24.32 -20.90 -6.21
N ILE A 422 23.04 -20.53 -6.33
CA ILE A 422 22.07 -20.53 -5.24
C ILE A 422 21.40 -21.91 -5.22
N THR A 423 21.32 -22.52 -4.04
CA THR A 423 20.60 -23.78 -3.82
C THR A 423 19.34 -23.48 -3.02
N PRO A 424 18.17 -23.34 -3.66
CA PRO A 424 16.91 -23.18 -2.94
C PRO A 424 16.57 -24.48 -2.19
N PRO A 425 15.69 -24.43 -1.17
CA PRO A 425 15.14 -25.61 -0.53
C PRO A 425 14.55 -26.59 -1.54
N GLU A 426 14.66 -27.89 -1.25
CA GLU A 426 14.05 -28.92 -2.10
C GLU A 426 12.52 -28.74 -2.13
N ASN A 427 11.91 -28.91 -3.30
CA ASN A 427 10.46 -28.83 -3.53
C ASN A 427 9.84 -27.45 -3.26
N ILE A 428 10.27 -26.41 -4.00
CA ILE A 428 9.50 -25.16 -4.06
C ILE A 428 8.08 -25.45 -4.57
N LYS A 429 7.07 -25.16 -3.75
CA LYS A 429 5.66 -25.33 -4.08
C LYS A 429 5.00 -24.04 -4.55
N HIS A 430 5.45 -22.90 -4.01
CA HIS A 430 4.82 -21.61 -4.22
C HIS A 430 5.82 -20.57 -4.73
N ALA A 431 5.41 -19.79 -5.72
CA ALA A 431 6.17 -18.65 -6.22
C ALA A 431 5.22 -17.48 -6.50
N TYR A 432 5.37 -16.38 -5.74
CA TYR A 432 4.55 -15.18 -5.88
C TYR A 432 5.37 -14.05 -6.51
N ILE A 433 4.70 -13.22 -7.33
CA ILE A 433 5.33 -12.19 -8.15
C ILE A 433 4.90 -10.81 -7.67
N LEU A 434 5.88 -9.97 -7.32
CA LEU A 434 5.72 -8.56 -7.02
C LEU A 434 6.29 -7.72 -8.17
N CYS A 435 5.51 -6.78 -8.69
CA CYS A 435 5.98 -5.78 -9.63
C CYS A 435 6.25 -4.50 -8.83
N VAL A 436 7.50 -4.05 -8.75
CA VAL A 436 7.92 -2.99 -7.83
C VAL A 436 8.32 -1.74 -8.58
N SER A 437 7.66 -0.61 -8.30
CA SER A 437 7.99 0.70 -8.86
C SER A 437 8.72 1.61 -7.88
N ASN A 438 9.57 2.50 -8.38
CA ASN A 438 10.24 3.48 -7.51
C ASN A 438 9.29 4.55 -6.96
N GLU A 439 8.12 4.75 -7.55
CA GLU A 439 7.08 5.62 -7.01
C GLU A 439 5.69 4.99 -7.18
N PRO A 440 4.66 5.51 -6.49
CA PRO A 440 3.30 4.99 -6.63
C PRO A 440 2.80 5.12 -8.06
N TYR A 441 2.31 4.02 -8.62
CA TYR A 441 1.67 4.02 -9.94
C TYR A 441 0.19 4.40 -9.78
N PRO A 442 -0.28 5.52 -10.37
CA PRO A 442 -1.63 6.02 -10.13
C PRO A 442 -2.74 5.02 -10.52
N ALA A 443 -3.72 4.86 -9.64
CA ALA A 443 -4.93 4.03 -9.88
C ALA A 443 -4.64 2.57 -10.29
N VAL A 444 -3.51 1.98 -9.86
CA VAL A 444 -3.11 0.65 -10.36
C VAL A 444 -4.14 -0.45 -10.09
N MET A 445 -4.80 -0.43 -8.91
CA MET A 445 -5.80 -1.43 -8.55
C MET A 445 -7.02 -1.37 -9.48
N ASP A 446 -7.48 -0.17 -9.82
CA ASP A 446 -8.56 0.03 -10.78
C ASP A 446 -8.12 -0.35 -12.19
N GLN A 447 -6.91 0.06 -12.60
CA GLN A 447 -6.36 -0.30 -13.91
C GLN A 447 -6.18 -1.80 -14.08
N MET A 448 -5.75 -2.52 -13.04
CA MET A 448 -5.68 -3.99 -13.06
C MET A 448 -7.06 -4.60 -13.32
N ARG A 449 -8.10 -4.19 -12.58
CA ARG A 449 -9.46 -4.71 -12.79
C ARG A 449 -9.99 -4.45 -14.21
N VAL A 450 -9.55 -3.36 -14.84
CA VAL A 450 -10.05 -2.94 -16.15
C VAL A 450 -9.23 -3.49 -17.31
N PHE A 451 -7.91 -3.56 -17.19
CA PHE A 451 -6.99 -3.82 -18.28
C PHE A 451 -6.24 -5.15 -18.18
N LEU A 452 -6.23 -5.80 -17.01
CA LEU A 452 -5.67 -7.15 -16.90
C LEU A 452 -6.58 -8.10 -17.67
N VAL A 453 -6.09 -8.66 -18.77
CA VAL A 453 -6.78 -9.74 -19.51
C VAL A 453 -6.69 -11.01 -18.67
N ASP A 454 -7.69 -11.88 -18.77
CA ASP A 454 -7.70 -13.17 -18.07
C ASP A 454 -6.35 -13.88 -18.20
N VAL A 455 -5.74 -14.08 -17.04
CA VAL A 455 -4.54 -14.87 -16.86
C VAL A 455 -4.98 -16.13 -16.13
N ASP A 456 -4.59 -17.31 -16.63
CA ASP A 456 -4.84 -18.60 -15.97
C ASP A 456 -4.04 -18.75 -14.64
N GLN A 457 -3.62 -17.64 -14.04
CA GLN A 457 -2.68 -17.54 -12.92
C GLN A 457 -3.08 -16.38 -11.98
N LEU A 458 -2.56 -16.37 -10.75
CA LEU A 458 -2.78 -15.26 -9.79
C LEU A 458 -2.41 -13.90 -10.40
N PRO A 459 -3.10 -12.79 -10.11
CA PRO A 459 -2.83 -11.49 -10.73
C PRO A 459 -1.46 -10.92 -10.32
N PRO A 460 -0.91 -9.94 -11.06
CA PRO A 460 0.26 -9.19 -10.61
C PRO A 460 -0.03 -8.45 -9.30
N MET A 461 0.95 -8.36 -8.39
CA MET A 461 0.87 -7.46 -7.25
C MET A 461 1.79 -6.26 -7.50
N GLN A 462 1.21 -5.13 -7.96
CA GLN A 462 1.97 -3.90 -8.14
C GLN A 462 2.14 -3.17 -6.81
N LEU A 463 3.40 -2.90 -6.44
CA LEU A 463 3.79 -2.15 -5.25
C LEU A 463 4.74 -1.02 -5.65
N SER A 464 4.77 0.05 -4.86
CA SER A 464 5.87 1.01 -4.89
C SER A 464 6.90 0.68 -3.81
N LEU A 465 8.09 1.31 -3.90
CA LEU A 465 9.07 1.26 -2.82
C LEU A 465 8.52 1.83 -1.50
N PHE A 466 7.51 2.71 -1.55
CA PHE A 466 6.84 3.22 -0.35
C PHE A 466 5.91 2.19 0.29
N ASP A 467 5.22 1.39 -0.53
CA ASP A 467 4.42 0.26 -0.05
C ASP A 467 5.34 -0.80 0.59
N LEU A 468 6.48 -1.11 -0.04
CA LEU A 468 7.46 -2.03 0.52
C LEU A 468 8.11 -1.51 1.81
N ASP A 469 8.37 -0.20 1.93
CA ASP A 469 8.83 0.39 3.19
C ASP A 469 7.82 0.18 4.32
N LEU A 470 6.52 0.39 4.04
CA LEU A 470 5.45 0.10 4.99
C LEU A 470 5.40 -1.39 5.33
N MET A 471 5.43 -2.28 4.33
CA MET A 471 5.41 -3.72 4.58
C MET A 471 6.62 -4.17 5.40
N ALA A 472 7.82 -3.65 5.13
CA ALA A 472 9.02 -3.94 5.92
C ALA A 472 8.94 -3.36 7.34
N GLU A 473 8.20 -2.28 7.57
CA GLU A 473 7.93 -1.75 8.91
C GLU A 473 7.01 -2.69 9.71
N TYR A 474 5.94 -3.20 9.10
CA TYR A 474 4.92 -4.01 9.79
C TYR A 474 5.23 -5.51 9.84
N PHE A 475 5.92 -6.06 8.84
CA PHE A 475 6.29 -7.47 8.78
C PHE A 475 7.78 -7.65 9.07
N LYS A 476 8.08 -8.13 10.28
CA LYS A 476 9.46 -8.51 10.68
C LYS A 476 9.70 -10.02 10.60
N ASP A 477 8.67 -10.77 10.25
CA ASP A 477 8.69 -12.21 10.10
C ASP A 477 8.36 -12.56 8.64
N PRO A 478 9.23 -13.29 7.93
CA PRO A 478 9.02 -13.60 6.51
C PRO A 478 7.81 -14.49 6.25
N TYR A 479 7.35 -15.25 7.25
CA TYR A 479 6.10 -15.99 7.15
C TYR A 479 4.90 -15.05 7.17
N GLU A 480 4.94 -13.98 7.97
CA GLU A 480 3.85 -12.99 8.02
C GLU A 480 3.73 -12.21 6.71
N PHE A 481 4.87 -11.74 6.16
CA PHE A 481 4.92 -11.06 4.87
C PHE A 481 4.42 -11.95 3.73
N THR A 482 4.91 -13.19 3.65
CA THR A 482 4.53 -14.13 2.59
C THR A 482 3.06 -14.55 2.73
N PHE A 483 2.57 -14.73 3.95
CA PHE A 483 1.15 -15.02 4.19
C PHE A 483 0.24 -13.86 3.76
N TYR A 484 0.64 -12.61 4.01
CA TYR A 484 -0.07 -11.44 3.51
C TYR A 484 -0.18 -11.46 1.98
N ILE A 485 0.94 -11.67 1.28
CA ILE A 485 0.96 -11.75 -0.20
C ILE A 485 0.04 -12.86 -0.69
N LYS A 486 0.14 -14.06 -0.11
CA LYS A 486 -0.74 -15.18 -0.43
C LYS A 486 -2.22 -14.79 -0.31
N GLN A 487 -2.61 -14.24 0.85
CA GLN A 487 -3.99 -13.83 1.10
C GLN A 487 -4.44 -12.72 0.16
N ARG A 488 -3.59 -11.74 -0.12
CA ARG A 488 -3.89 -10.62 -1.02
C ARG A 488 -4.16 -11.10 -2.45
N LEU A 489 -3.38 -12.06 -2.93
CA LEU A 489 -3.50 -12.65 -4.26
C LEU A 489 -4.67 -13.62 -4.37
N GLU A 490 -4.91 -14.47 -3.36
CA GLU A 490 -6.02 -15.42 -3.39
C GLU A 490 -7.38 -14.74 -3.23
N ASN A 491 -7.46 -13.61 -2.51
CA ASN A 491 -8.70 -12.86 -2.32
C ASN A 491 -8.88 -11.70 -3.33
N HIS A 492 -8.11 -11.66 -4.42
CA HIS A 492 -8.08 -10.51 -5.33
C HIS A 492 -9.43 -10.17 -6.00
N GLU A 493 -10.28 -11.17 -6.23
CA GLU A 493 -11.63 -10.98 -6.80
C GLU A 493 -12.64 -10.54 -5.74
N GLY A 494 -12.54 -11.10 -4.52
CA GLY A 494 -13.50 -10.92 -3.44
C GLY A 494 -13.28 -9.66 -2.60
N ILE A 495 -12.04 -9.21 -2.44
CA ILE A 495 -11.70 -8.02 -1.64
C ILE A 495 -11.20 -6.91 -2.57
N ILE A 496 -11.96 -5.83 -2.64
CA ILE A 496 -11.71 -4.69 -3.53
C ILE A 496 -11.39 -3.46 -2.69
N SER A 497 -10.31 -2.75 -3.04
CA SER A 497 -10.00 -1.43 -2.51
C SER A 497 -9.22 -0.59 -3.53
N SER A 498 -9.05 0.71 -3.25
CA SER A 498 -8.39 1.65 -4.15
C SER A 498 -6.86 1.65 -4.08
N ASN A 499 -6.26 1.14 -3.00
CA ASN A 499 -4.80 1.10 -2.81
C ASN A 499 -4.36 -0.04 -1.88
N GLU A 500 -3.05 -0.30 -1.84
CA GLU A 500 -2.52 -1.42 -1.07
C GLU A 500 -2.53 -1.17 0.45
N ILE A 501 -2.42 0.10 0.89
CA ILE A 501 -2.47 0.47 2.32
C ILE A 501 -3.79 0.02 2.96
N ILE A 502 -4.92 0.12 2.25
CA ILE A 502 -6.22 -0.36 2.76
C ILE A 502 -6.21 -1.88 2.97
N HIS A 503 -5.65 -2.66 2.02
CA HIS A 503 -5.53 -4.11 2.16
C HIS A 503 -4.61 -4.48 3.32
N LEU A 504 -3.48 -3.78 3.47
CA LEU A 504 -2.55 -3.98 4.56
C LEU A 504 -3.21 -3.69 5.91
N ALA A 505 -3.95 -2.59 6.02
CA ALA A 505 -4.66 -2.22 7.24
C ALA A 505 -5.70 -3.28 7.61
N TYR A 506 -6.47 -3.76 6.63
CA TYR A 506 -7.45 -4.82 6.83
C TYR A 506 -6.79 -6.17 7.14
N HIS A 507 -5.61 -6.47 6.59
CA HIS A 507 -4.83 -7.64 6.97
C HIS A 507 -4.38 -7.59 8.44
N LEU A 508 -3.76 -6.48 8.83
CA LEU A 508 -3.26 -6.33 10.19
C LEU A 508 -4.42 -6.42 11.19
N ARG A 509 -5.60 -5.87 10.85
CA ARG A 509 -6.77 -5.93 11.73
C ARG A 509 -7.53 -7.27 11.69
N CYS A 510 -7.70 -7.84 10.50
CA CYS A 510 -8.70 -8.89 10.20
C CYS A 510 -8.15 -10.04 9.34
N GLY A 511 -6.85 -10.12 9.06
CA GLY A 511 -6.21 -11.22 8.33
C GLY A 511 -6.56 -11.35 6.83
N LEU A 512 -7.22 -10.34 6.24
CA LEU A 512 -7.84 -10.40 4.90
C LEU A 512 -8.92 -11.48 4.77
N PHE A 513 -9.64 -11.81 5.85
CA PHE A 513 -10.76 -12.74 5.76
C PHE A 513 -12.04 -12.05 5.29
N MET A 514 -12.82 -12.76 4.47
CA MET A 514 -14.16 -12.35 4.08
C MET A 514 -15.12 -12.40 5.28
N PRO A 515 -15.95 -11.36 5.52
CA PRO A 515 -16.88 -11.37 6.63
C PRO A 515 -18.09 -12.26 6.32
N GLY A 516 -18.25 -13.35 7.08
CA GLY A 516 -19.36 -14.30 6.90
C GLY A 516 -19.43 -14.86 5.48
N ASN A 517 -20.65 -15.11 4.98
CA ASN A 517 -20.90 -15.68 3.64
C ASN A 517 -20.91 -14.61 2.54
N SER A 518 -20.07 -13.58 2.65
CA SER A 518 -20.04 -12.50 1.66
C SER A 518 -19.28 -12.94 0.40
N ASP A 519 -19.83 -12.65 -0.78
CA ASP A 519 -19.15 -12.90 -2.06
C ASP A 519 -18.14 -11.80 -2.40
N MET A 520 -18.37 -10.57 -1.89
CA MET A 520 -17.55 -9.40 -2.17
C MET A 520 -17.48 -8.46 -0.97
N LEU A 521 -16.30 -7.90 -0.72
CA LEU A 521 -15.98 -6.92 0.29
C LEU A 521 -15.34 -5.71 -0.39
N VAL A 522 -15.97 -4.55 -0.27
CA VAL A 522 -15.41 -3.28 -0.76
C VAL A 522 -14.92 -2.48 0.44
N LEU A 523 -13.61 -2.28 0.50
CA LEU A 523 -12.95 -1.52 1.55
C LEU A 523 -12.76 -0.07 1.07
N ASP A 524 -13.17 0.88 1.90
CA ASP A 524 -12.93 2.30 1.66
C ASP A 524 -11.72 2.83 2.44
N GLN A 525 -11.34 4.08 2.16
CA GLN A 525 -10.16 4.73 2.72
C GLN A 525 -10.15 4.81 4.26
N SER A 526 -11.30 4.69 4.94
CA SER A 526 -11.37 4.72 6.41
C SER A 526 -10.55 3.61 7.05
N PHE A 527 -10.38 2.46 6.39
CA PHE A 527 -9.49 1.40 6.88
C PHE A 527 -8.01 1.81 6.82
N GLY A 528 -7.60 2.54 5.78
CA GLY A 528 -6.23 3.05 5.66
C GLY A 528 -5.83 3.99 6.79
N GLN A 529 -6.80 4.71 7.38
CA GLN A 529 -6.57 5.65 8.47
C GLN A 529 -6.01 5.01 9.76
N LEU A 530 -6.19 3.70 9.90
CA LEU A 530 -5.57 2.93 10.99
C LEU A 530 -4.05 2.90 10.85
N ILE A 531 -3.54 2.77 9.61
CA ILE A 531 -2.11 2.89 9.32
C ILE A 531 -1.67 4.33 9.42
N ASP A 532 -2.47 5.31 8.98
CA ASP A 532 -2.14 6.73 9.13
C ASP A 532 -1.81 7.06 10.60
N ALA A 533 -2.68 6.65 11.53
CA ALA A 533 -2.49 6.90 12.95
C ALA A 533 -1.30 6.13 13.56
N ASP A 534 -1.15 4.84 13.27
CA ASP A 534 -0.06 4.02 13.84
C ASP A 534 1.32 4.37 13.26
N TYR A 535 1.39 4.66 11.96
CA TYR A 535 2.66 4.97 11.29
C TYR A 535 3.24 6.31 11.75
N TYR A 536 2.41 7.35 11.90
CA TYR A 536 2.87 8.61 12.49
C TYR A 536 3.26 8.44 13.97
N HIS A 537 2.58 7.59 14.74
CA HIS A 537 2.99 7.28 16.11
C HIS A 537 4.40 6.68 16.16
N LYS A 538 4.68 5.71 15.28
CA LYS A 538 5.98 5.04 15.19
C LYS A 538 7.10 5.97 14.70
N LYS A 539 6.85 6.74 13.64
CA LYS A 539 7.90 7.52 12.96
C LYS A 539 8.11 8.92 13.55
N MET A 540 7.07 9.51 14.12
CA MET A 540 7.07 10.91 14.58
C MET A 540 6.77 11.05 16.08
N CYS A 541 6.68 9.94 16.82
CA CYS A 541 6.37 9.91 18.25
C CYS A 541 5.08 10.67 18.60
N THR A 542 4.10 10.66 17.69
CA THR A 542 2.79 11.27 17.93
C THR A 542 2.03 10.48 19.00
N PRO A 543 0.92 11.01 19.53
CA PRO A 543 0.09 10.26 20.49
C PRO A 543 -0.31 8.89 19.94
N LYS A 544 -0.30 7.88 20.81
CA LYS A 544 -0.70 6.52 20.45
C LYS A 544 -2.17 6.48 20.02
N PRO A 545 -2.54 5.73 18.97
CA PRO A 545 -3.94 5.53 18.59
C PRO A 545 -4.80 4.99 19.75
N LYS A 546 -6.08 5.36 19.76
CA LYS A 546 -7.05 4.81 20.72
C LYS A 546 -7.17 3.30 20.55
N LYS A 547 -7.63 2.59 21.59
CA LYS A 547 -7.72 1.12 21.58
C LYS A 547 -8.60 0.58 20.44
N GLU A 548 -9.67 1.28 20.08
CA GLU A 548 -10.60 0.93 18.99
C GLU A 548 -10.02 1.13 17.57
N ASP A 549 -9.02 2.01 17.48
CA ASP A 549 -8.31 2.39 16.24
C ASP A 549 -6.93 1.72 16.13
N ALA A 550 -6.52 0.99 17.16
CA ALA A 550 -5.24 0.30 17.15
C ALA A 550 -5.26 -0.82 16.12
N LEU A 551 -4.21 -0.89 15.30
CA LEU A 551 -3.94 -2.06 14.47
C LEU A 551 -3.83 -3.27 15.41
N PHE A 552 -4.81 -4.16 15.32
CA PHE A 552 -4.79 -5.40 16.08
C PHE A 552 -3.66 -6.28 15.52
N ASN A 553 -3.19 -7.28 16.28
CA ASN A 553 -2.40 -8.37 15.70
C ASN A 553 -3.23 -9.62 15.99
N PRO A 554 -3.81 -10.28 14.97
CA PRO A 554 -4.74 -11.40 15.19
C PRO A 554 -4.12 -12.56 15.98
N TRP A 555 -2.79 -12.63 16.09
CA TRP A 555 -2.05 -13.67 16.80
C TRP A 555 -1.58 -13.24 18.20
N GLN A 556 -2.37 -12.48 18.98
CA GLN A 556 -1.96 -12.03 20.33
C GLN A 556 -1.71 -13.18 21.34
N ASN A 557 -2.18 -14.40 21.09
CA ASN A 557 -1.98 -15.52 22.01
C ASN A 557 -0.48 -15.92 22.07
N LYS A 558 0.15 -15.66 23.22
CA LYS A 558 1.59 -15.88 23.43
C LYS A 558 1.99 -17.35 23.31
N ASP A 559 1.16 -18.27 23.81
CA ASP A 559 1.46 -19.69 23.77
C ASP A 559 1.30 -20.25 22.36
N PHE A 560 0.29 -19.77 21.61
CA PHE A 560 0.13 -20.09 20.20
C PHE A 560 1.31 -19.57 19.35
N LYS A 561 1.76 -18.33 19.59
CA LYS A 561 2.98 -17.80 18.97
C LYS A 561 4.20 -18.68 19.26
N LYS A 562 4.31 -19.20 20.48
CA LYS A 562 5.39 -20.14 20.85
C LYS A 562 5.28 -21.47 20.10
N LEU A 563 4.07 -22.00 19.92
CA LEU A 563 3.81 -23.18 19.10
C LEU A 563 4.22 -22.95 17.65
N VAL A 564 3.75 -21.85 17.03
CA VAL A 564 4.10 -21.47 15.65
C VAL A 564 5.61 -21.32 15.51
N ASN A 565 6.28 -20.63 16.44
CA ASN A 565 7.73 -20.49 16.42
C ASN A 565 8.47 -21.82 16.58
N THR A 566 7.92 -22.77 17.34
CA THR A 566 8.48 -24.13 17.45
C THR A 566 8.40 -24.84 16.10
N ILE A 567 7.25 -24.76 15.42
CA ILE A 567 7.05 -25.38 14.10
C ILE A 567 7.97 -24.76 13.04
N LYS A 568 8.18 -23.43 13.07
CA LYS A 568 9.11 -22.74 12.16
C LYS A 568 10.56 -23.25 12.22
N GLN A 569 10.95 -23.86 13.34
CA GLN A 569 12.31 -24.40 13.54
C GLN A 569 12.40 -25.90 13.20
N MET A 570 11.31 -26.53 12.78
CA MET A 570 11.31 -27.95 12.40
C MET A 570 11.93 -28.12 11.02
N ASP A 571 12.70 -29.19 10.85
CA ASP A 571 13.23 -29.62 9.55
C ASP A 571 12.16 -30.45 8.83
N ASP A 572 11.12 -29.77 8.33
CA ASP A 572 10.02 -30.40 7.57
C ASP A 572 9.72 -29.59 6.28
N PRO A 573 9.64 -30.23 5.10
CA PRO A 573 9.35 -29.54 3.84
C PRO A 573 8.00 -28.79 3.80
N SER A 574 7.07 -29.12 4.70
CA SER A 574 5.72 -28.55 4.77
C SER A 574 5.60 -27.42 5.79
N VAL A 575 6.68 -27.02 6.47
CA VAL A 575 6.63 -25.99 7.54
C VAL A 575 5.92 -24.72 7.07
N THR A 576 6.20 -24.22 5.87
CA THR A 576 5.56 -23.00 5.36
C THR A 576 4.05 -23.18 5.20
N ASP A 577 3.59 -24.28 4.62
CA ASP A 577 2.17 -24.59 4.44
C ASP A 577 1.46 -24.73 5.81
N ILE A 578 2.12 -25.38 6.77
CA ILE A 578 1.61 -25.52 8.14
C ILE A 578 1.47 -24.15 8.81
N VAL A 579 2.48 -23.28 8.70
CA VAL A 579 2.44 -21.94 9.29
C VAL A 579 1.32 -21.11 8.66
N PHE A 580 1.13 -21.17 7.34
CA PHE A 580 0.02 -20.49 6.69
C PHE A 580 -1.33 -21.02 7.15
N PHE A 581 -1.50 -22.33 7.25
CA PHE A 581 -2.71 -22.93 7.82
C PHE A 581 -2.97 -22.42 9.24
N LEU A 582 -1.96 -22.41 10.12
CA LEU A 582 -2.10 -21.90 11.48
C LEU A 582 -2.47 -20.40 11.51
N MET A 583 -1.93 -19.61 10.59
CA MET A 583 -2.22 -18.18 10.49
C MET A 583 -3.64 -17.86 10.00
N THR A 584 -4.29 -18.81 9.31
CA THR A 584 -5.70 -18.69 8.90
C THR A 584 -6.72 -18.98 10.01
N ILE A 585 -6.29 -19.53 11.16
CA ILE A 585 -7.21 -19.94 12.22
C ILE A 585 -7.74 -18.71 12.98
N PRO A 586 -9.07 -18.53 13.13
CA PRO A 586 -9.65 -17.45 13.91
C PRO A 586 -9.19 -17.47 15.38
N GLN A 587 -9.05 -16.29 16.00
CA GLN A 587 -8.51 -16.16 17.35
C GLN A 587 -9.29 -16.97 18.41
N GLU A 588 -10.62 -16.99 18.33
CA GLU A 588 -11.48 -17.79 19.22
C GLU A 588 -11.16 -19.29 19.17
N ILE A 589 -10.85 -19.81 17.97
CA ILE A 589 -10.45 -21.20 17.78
C ILE A 589 -9.02 -21.43 18.26
N VAL A 590 -8.11 -20.46 18.09
CA VAL A 590 -6.75 -20.53 18.65
C VAL A 590 -6.79 -20.69 20.17
N ASP A 591 -7.62 -19.92 20.86
CA ASP A 591 -7.74 -20.00 22.33
C ASP A 591 -8.26 -21.38 22.79
N ASP A 592 -9.21 -21.96 22.05
CA ASP A 592 -9.70 -23.32 22.27
C ASP A 592 -8.62 -24.38 22.02
N ILE A 593 -7.87 -24.29 20.91
CA ILE A 593 -6.74 -25.18 20.61
C ILE A 593 -5.74 -25.17 21.77
N MET A 594 -5.32 -23.98 22.23
CA MET A 594 -4.34 -23.87 23.30
C MET A 594 -4.86 -24.41 24.63
N LYS A 595 -6.15 -24.20 24.94
CA LYS A 595 -6.81 -24.81 26.11
C LYS A 595 -6.79 -26.33 26.05
N TYR A 596 -7.11 -26.94 24.90
CA TYR A 596 -7.11 -28.40 24.75
C TYR A 596 -5.70 -28.99 24.77
N ILE A 597 -4.70 -28.32 24.18
CA ILE A 597 -3.28 -28.71 24.29
C ILE A 597 -2.86 -28.77 25.76
N ASN A 598 -3.17 -27.73 26.55
CA ASN A 598 -2.83 -27.68 27.96
C ASN A 598 -3.52 -28.77 28.78
N MET A 599 -4.78 -29.09 28.45
CA MET A 599 -5.52 -30.18 29.07
C MET A 599 -4.88 -31.55 28.80
N VAL A 600 -4.56 -31.84 27.53
CA VAL A 600 -3.92 -33.10 27.12
C VAL A 600 -2.54 -33.25 27.76
N ASN A 601 -1.72 -32.21 27.74
CA ASN A 601 -0.39 -32.23 28.38
C ASN A 601 -0.48 -32.48 29.89
N SER A 602 -1.46 -31.86 30.56
CA SER A 602 -1.69 -32.06 31.99
C SER A 602 -2.12 -33.49 32.32
N GLN A 603 -2.97 -34.10 31.48
CA GLN A 603 -3.42 -35.49 31.63
C GLN A 603 -2.28 -36.47 31.38
N ALA A 604 -1.53 -36.30 30.28
CA ALA A 604 -0.35 -37.10 29.99
C ALA A 604 0.67 -37.06 31.13
N LYS A 605 0.94 -35.88 31.70
CA LYS A 605 1.85 -35.74 32.84
C LYS A 605 1.33 -36.43 34.11
N LYS A 606 0.05 -36.30 34.45
CA LYS A 606 -0.57 -36.95 35.62
C LYS A 606 -0.54 -38.47 35.50
N ASP A 607 -0.76 -38.99 34.30
CA ASP A 607 -0.83 -40.44 34.03
C ASP A 607 0.52 -41.07 33.69
N LYS A 608 1.63 -40.42 34.05
CA LYS A 608 3.01 -40.89 33.78
C LYS A 608 3.28 -41.16 32.30
N GLY A 609 2.74 -40.29 31.44
CA GLY A 609 2.97 -40.24 30.00
C GLY A 609 2.18 -41.26 29.17
N LYS A 610 0.99 -41.67 29.64
CA LYS A 610 -0.01 -42.35 28.79
C LYS A 610 -0.43 -41.45 27.62
N LEU A 611 -0.88 -42.08 26.54
CA LEU A 611 -1.36 -41.38 25.35
C LEU A 611 -2.68 -40.67 25.66
N HIS A 612 -2.71 -39.37 25.37
CA HIS A 612 -3.90 -38.54 25.39
C HIS A 612 -3.92 -37.71 24.11
N ASP A 613 -5.12 -37.48 23.57
CA ASP A 613 -5.31 -36.73 22.34
C ASP A 613 -6.58 -35.89 22.35
N PHE A 614 -6.63 -34.92 21.44
CA PHE A 614 -7.87 -34.27 21.03
C PHE A 614 -7.85 -34.08 19.51
N SER A 615 -9.04 -33.95 18.93
CA SER A 615 -9.22 -33.51 17.55
C SER A 615 -10.27 -32.42 17.50
N LEU A 616 -9.94 -31.30 16.85
CA LEU A 616 -10.82 -30.15 16.67
C LEU A 616 -11.01 -29.90 15.18
N GLN A 617 -12.27 -29.89 14.74
CA GLN A 617 -12.63 -29.47 13.39
C GLN A 617 -12.74 -27.94 13.37
N ILE A 618 -12.20 -27.32 12.32
CA ILE A 618 -12.27 -25.89 12.05
C ILE A 618 -13.22 -25.69 10.89
N THR A 619 -14.24 -24.87 11.10
CA THR A 619 -15.21 -24.50 10.07
C THR A 619 -14.95 -23.10 9.56
N ASN A 620 -15.27 -22.87 8.30
CA ASN A 620 -15.38 -21.54 7.70
C ASN A 620 -16.82 -21.42 7.19
N ASN A 621 -17.57 -20.41 7.66
CA ASN A 621 -18.97 -20.23 7.27
C ASN A 621 -19.84 -21.49 7.49
N GLU A 622 -19.65 -22.12 8.65
CA GLU A 622 -20.30 -23.40 9.05
C GLU A 622 -19.94 -24.62 8.16
N GLN A 623 -19.12 -24.43 7.13
CA GLN A 623 -18.62 -25.53 6.30
C GLN A 623 -17.30 -26.08 6.84
N PRO A 624 -17.07 -27.41 6.78
CA PRO A 624 -15.78 -27.99 7.11
C PRO A 624 -14.67 -27.41 6.23
N TRP A 625 -13.67 -26.80 6.87
CA TRP A 625 -12.54 -26.19 6.17
C TRP A 625 -11.24 -26.90 6.51
N GLY A 626 -10.97 -27.07 7.81
CA GLY A 626 -9.73 -27.65 8.30
C GLY A 626 -9.90 -28.42 9.61
N GLY A 627 -8.80 -28.85 10.19
CA GLY A 627 -8.79 -29.40 11.54
C GLY A 627 -7.41 -29.62 12.11
N VAL A 628 -7.37 -29.84 13.42
CA VAL A 628 -6.14 -30.13 14.19
C VAL A 628 -6.36 -31.38 15.02
N THR A 629 -5.39 -32.29 14.99
CA THR A 629 -5.26 -33.39 15.96
C THR A 629 -3.98 -33.19 16.74
N TYR A 630 -4.04 -33.25 18.06
CA TYR A 630 -2.87 -33.18 18.93
C TYR A 630 -2.80 -34.42 19.79
N MET A 631 -1.61 -35.00 19.96
CA MET A 631 -1.39 -36.15 20.82
C MET A 631 -0.11 -36.00 21.64
N SER A 632 -0.19 -36.27 22.95
CA SER A 632 0.97 -36.30 23.85
C SER A 632 1.16 -37.69 24.46
N GLY A 633 2.43 -38.10 24.63
CA GLY A 633 2.79 -39.37 25.24
C GLY A 633 4.26 -39.49 25.60
N SER A 634 4.65 -40.62 26.21
CA SER A 634 6.04 -40.86 26.65
C SER A 634 7.04 -41.11 25.52
N SER A 635 6.59 -41.53 24.34
CA SER A 635 7.46 -42.00 23.26
C SER A 635 6.86 -41.69 21.89
N GLY A 636 7.67 -41.13 20.99
CA GLY A 636 7.29 -40.90 19.60
C GLY A 636 6.89 -42.18 18.87
N ARG A 637 7.45 -43.34 19.25
CA ARG A 637 7.09 -44.65 18.65
C ARG A 637 5.63 -45.03 18.87
N ASP A 638 5.04 -44.60 19.98
CA ASP A 638 3.64 -44.89 20.30
C ASP A 638 2.70 -43.78 19.81
N VAL A 639 3.17 -42.52 19.87
CA VAL A 639 2.41 -41.33 19.46
C VAL A 639 2.20 -41.30 17.95
N ILE A 640 3.27 -41.44 17.15
CA ILE A 640 3.22 -41.16 15.70
C ILE A 640 2.22 -42.07 14.96
N PRO A 641 2.27 -43.42 15.07
CA PRO A 641 1.37 -44.29 14.30
C PRO A 641 -0.10 -44.06 14.65
N ARG A 642 -0.39 -43.77 15.93
CA ARG A 642 -1.76 -43.55 16.39
C ARG A 642 -2.27 -42.17 15.97
N LEU A 643 -1.42 -41.14 16.08
CA LEU A 643 -1.71 -39.78 15.62
C LEU A 643 -2.08 -39.77 14.14
N GLN A 644 -1.30 -40.44 13.29
CA GLN A 644 -1.55 -40.54 11.85
C GLN A 644 -2.95 -41.13 11.57
N ILE A 645 -3.28 -42.26 12.20
CA ILE A 645 -4.60 -42.89 12.02
C ILE A 645 -5.74 -41.97 12.46
N ILE A 646 -5.61 -41.34 13.63
CA ILE A 646 -6.65 -40.45 14.17
C ILE A 646 -6.82 -39.23 13.27
N ALA A 647 -5.73 -38.58 12.86
CA ALA A 647 -5.76 -37.41 11.98
C ALA A 647 -6.43 -37.73 10.64
N THR A 648 -6.00 -38.79 9.94
CA THR A 648 -6.57 -39.17 8.65
C THR A 648 -8.05 -39.54 8.75
N MET A 649 -8.47 -40.24 9.82
CA MET A 649 -9.88 -40.56 10.06
C MET A 649 -10.71 -39.30 10.30
N ASN A 650 -10.20 -38.36 11.10
CA ASN A 650 -10.91 -37.14 11.42
C ASN A 650 -11.02 -36.20 10.21
N LYS A 651 -9.95 -36.03 9.41
CA LYS A 651 -10.01 -35.29 8.13
C LYS A 651 -11.09 -35.85 7.22
N TYR A 652 -11.07 -37.16 7.00
CA TYR A 652 -12.03 -37.82 6.12
C TYR A 652 -13.47 -37.70 6.63
N ARG A 653 -13.69 -37.88 7.94
CA ARG A 653 -15.00 -37.73 8.59
C ARG A 653 -15.54 -36.30 8.48
N ALA A 654 -14.68 -35.31 8.70
CA ALA A 654 -15.02 -33.90 8.62
C ALA A 654 -15.26 -33.42 7.18
N ARG A 655 -14.73 -34.14 6.18
CA ARG A 655 -14.65 -33.65 4.78
C ARG A 655 -13.85 -32.35 4.66
N ALA A 656 -12.83 -32.20 5.50
CA ALA A 656 -11.97 -31.02 5.52
C ALA A 656 -10.92 -31.07 4.41
N GLY A 657 -10.54 -29.90 3.88
CA GLY A 657 -9.45 -29.78 2.90
C GLY A 657 -8.07 -29.89 3.54
N TYR A 658 -7.93 -29.42 4.79
CA TYR A 658 -6.66 -29.38 5.50
C TYR A 658 -6.75 -30.11 6.84
N TRP A 659 -5.67 -30.79 7.24
CA TRP A 659 -5.57 -31.36 8.58
C TRP A 659 -4.14 -31.33 9.11
N LEU A 660 -3.96 -30.71 10.28
CA LEU A 660 -2.68 -30.64 10.98
C LEU A 660 -2.66 -31.63 12.13
N ALA A 661 -1.65 -32.51 12.17
CA ALA A 661 -1.42 -33.42 13.27
C ALA A 661 -0.12 -33.05 14.01
N LEU A 662 -0.20 -32.89 15.33
CA LEU A 662 0.91 -32.50 16.19
C LEU A 662 1.16 -33.58 17.25
N GLY A 663 2.33 -34.20 17.20
CA GLY A 663 2.78 -35.18 18.17
C GLY A 663 3.76 -34.56 19.16
N ALA A 664 3.52 -34.70 20.45
CA ALA A 664 4.33 -34.14 21.52
C ALA A 664 4.81 -35.21 22.52
N ASP A 665 5.90 -34.89 23.21
CA ASP A 665 6.33 -35.65 24.38
C ASP A 665 5.43 -35.39 25.61
N ASN A 666 5.71 -36.06 26.72
CA ASN A 666 4.96 -35.93 27.98
C ASN A 666 5.15 -34.57 28.69
N SER A 667 6.03 -33.72 28.16
CA SER A 667 6.28 -32.35 28.61
C SER A 667 5.61 -31.33 27.69
N GLY A 668 4.97 -31.78 26.60
CA GLY A 668 4.30 -30.93 25.62
C GLY A 668 5.23 -30.35 24.56
N ASN A 669 6.47 -30.83 24.45
CA ASN A 669 7.36 -30.39 23.37
C ASN A 669 6.97 -31.13 22.08
N ILE A 670 6.71 -30.38 21.00
CA ILE A 670 6.39 -30.96 19.70
C ILE A 670 7.60 -31.73 19.17
N GLN A 671 7.39 -33.00 18.81
CA GLN A 671 8.41 -33.91 18.27
C GLN A 671 8.09 -34.35 16.83
N TYR A 672 6.84 -34.21 16.41
CA TYR A 672 6.38 -34.68 15.11
C TYR A 672 5.25 -33.79 14.58
N VAL A 673 5.27 -33.55 13.27
CA VAL A 673 4.20 -32.87 12.55
C VAL A 673 3.81 -33.68 11.33
N MET A 674 2.52 -33.65 10.99
CA MET A 674 2.00 -34.15 9.73
C MET A 674 0.97 -33.15 9.24
N PHE A 675 1.07 -32.76 7.98
CA PHE A 675 0.12 -31.86 7.35
C PHE A 675 -0.46 -32.54 6.12
N ASP A 676 -1.77 -32.62 6.07
CA ASP A 676 -2.51 -33.26 4.98
C ASP A 676 -3.38 -32.20 4.29
N ASP A 677 -2.90 -31.71 3.16
CA ASP A 677 -3.51 -30.69 2.28
C ASP A 677 -4.16 -31.31 1.02
N ASP A 678 -4.23 -32.64 0.92
CA ASP A 678 -4.86 -33.31 -0.21
C ASP A 678 -6.37 -33.01 -0.29
N PRO A 679 -6.94 -32.73 -1.48
CA PRO A 679 -8.37 -32.54 -1.64
C PRO A 679 -9.16 -33.74 -1.13
N TRP A 680 -10.28 -33.49 -0.45
CA TRP A 680 -11.13 -34.58 0.01
C TRP A 680 -11.70 -35.36 -1.18
N MET A 681 -11.49 -36.68 -1.16
CA MET A 681 -12.06 -37.59 -2.16
C MET A 681 -12.78 -38.74 -1.47
N HIS A 682 -13.99 -39.05 -1.93
CA HIS A 682 -14.77 -40.17 -1.41
C HIS A 682 -14.02 -41.50 -1.58
N SER A 683 -13.91 -42.27 -0.49
CA SER A 683 -13.19 -43.54 -0.46
C SER A 683 -13.99 -44.62 0.27
N ARG A 684 -14.43 -45.64 -0.48
CA ARG A 684 -15.12 -46.82 0.09
C ARG A 684 -14.31 -47.51 1.20
N ARG A 685 -12.98 -47.46 1.12
CA ARG A 685 -12.09 -48.01 2.15
C ARG A 685 -12.19 -47.19 3.44
N MET A 686 -12.15 -45.87 3.33
CA MET A 686 -12.27 -44.96 4.47
C MET A 686 -13.67 -45.02 5.11
N ASP A 687 -14.74 -45.17 4.32
CA ASP A 687 -16.10 -45.36 4.87
C ASP A 687 -16.21 -46.61 5.73
N LYS A 688 -15.61 -47.72 5.29
CA LYS A 688 -15.54 -48.96 6.08
C LYS A 688 -14.72 -48.73 7.35
N ALA A 689 -13.57 -48.07 7.23
CA ALA A 689 -12.67 -47.82 8.34
C ALA A 689 -13.32 -46.94 9.43
N LEU A 690 -14.07 -45.90 9.05
CA LEU A 690 -14.85 -45.05 9.97
C LEU A 690 -15.89 -45.84 10.78
N LYS A 691 -16.57 -46.81 10.16
CA LYS A 691 -17.56 -47.67 10.86
C LYS A 691 -16.94 -48.51 11.99
N PHE A 692 -15.65 -48.86 11.87
CA PHE A 692 -14.92 -49.57 12.92
C PHE A 692 -14.31 -48.61 13.95
N TYR A 693 -13.88 -47.42 13.52
CA TYR A 693 -13.32 -46.40 14.38
C TYR A 693 -14.32 -45.91 15.44
N GLY A 694 -15.57 -45.61 15.05
CA GLY A 694 -16.61 -45.14 15.96
C GLY A 694 -17.14 -46.17 16.99
N LYS A 695 -16.64 -47.42 16.97
CA LYS A 695 -16.97 -48.45 17.96
C LYS A 695 -15.92 -48.59 19.08
N LYS A 696 -14.81 -47.86 19.02
CA LYS A 696 -13.65 -48.01 19.94
C LYS A 696 -13.14 -46.72 20.59
N THR A 697 -13.79 -45.58 20.34
CA THR A 697 -13.70 -44.36 21.15
C THR A 697 -14.90 -44.30 22.06
#